data_AF-A0ABD2UT95-F1
#
_entry.id   AF-A0ABD2UT95-F1
#
_cell.length_a   1.000
_cell.length_b   1.000
_cell.length_c   1.000
_cell.angle_alpha   90.00
_cell.angle_beta   90.00
_cell.angle_gamma   90.00
#
_symmetry.space_group_name_H-M   'P 1'
#
loop_
_entity.id
_entity.type
_entity.pdbx_description
1 polymer ?
#
loop_
_entity_poly.entity_id
_entity_poly.type
_entity_poly.pdbx_seq_one_letter_code
_entity_poly.pdbx_strand_id
1 'polypeptide(L)'
;MELKIWCWSSGSSSGTSRSNTCTLSVHSKSSSSTKLRFAIFFPQVLFILLCLETSLATFSDHQLLRQDFENEDKSSISHSCIHDQIIEQRKRPGLQVYSVTPQVYEESVASNPPHRRGRALLEISKEQNDVMQPIRIFLNYDAVGHSSERDCQKVGDIVKLGEPPGASFSGTSSCNPHGDPPVYGDCWYNCTLDDIAGEDKRHRLRKALEQTADWFKRALSVEPVKGNLRLSGYSACGQDGGVQLPRKYVEEGVAHADLVLLVTTRPTTGNTLAWAVACERDQWGRAVAGHVNVAPRHLTAEAETLLQATLIHEVMHVLGFDPHAFAHFRDERKRRRSQVTELVMDEKLGRMVTRVVLPRVIMHARHHYGAFSENFTGLELEDGGGRGTSGSHWEKRLLMNEIMTGSVDTRSVVSKMTLALLEDSGWYRANYSMADRLDWGRNQGPDFVTFPCNHWKGAYHCNTTQLSGCTFNREAEGYCPIMNYSGDLPQWARYFPQANKGGQSSLADYCTYFVAYSDGSCTDTNGARAPDRMLGEVRGSSSRCMSSSLVRSGFVRGSMAQGNGCYQHRCSNNSLEVAVDGIWRVCPKAGGPIQFPGFNGELVCPAYHELCDVNPVSLSSQCPNSCNFNGDCLGGKCRCFIGFGGHDCSKRSCPGNCGGRGKCLGNGVCECDNGYTGVDCSTAVCDEQCSLHGGVCDNGVCEFRCSDYAGYTCQNSSTLLPSLSVCKDVLQNDVSGQHCAPSELSILQQLEEVVVMPNYNRLFPAGPRKILNIFRGRDCDGAAKRLACWISIQKCDKDGDNRLRVCHSACQSYNVACGASLDCSDQTLFSNEHEGQGLCTGWGELDAWF
;
A
#
# COMPACT_ATOMS: atom_id res chain seq x y z
N MET A 1 -25.89 10.08 -40.06
CA MET A 1 -26.16 9.10 -41.15
C MET A 1 -26.26 7.72 -40.54
N GLU A 2 -26.98 6.81 -41.17
CA GLU A 2 -27.12 5.42 -40.70
C GLU A 2 -25.81 4.65 -40.88
N LEU A 3 -25.35 3.92 -39.86
CA LEU A 3 -24.31 2.91 -39.99
C LEU A 3 -24.92 1.60 -40.53
N LYS A 4 -25.17 1.55 -41.84
CA LYS A 4 -25.66 0.35 -42.52
C LYS A 4 -24.53 -0.66 -42.72
N ILE A 5 -24.40 -1.58 -41.75
CA ILE A 5 -23.53 -2.75 -41.85
C ILE A 5 -24.13 -3.74 -42.86
N TRP A 6 -23.43 -3.93 -43.99
CA TRP A 6 -23.80 -4.95 -45.00
C TRP A 6 -22.87 -6.16 -44.89
N CYS A 7 -23.27 -7.16 -44.11
CA CYS A 7 -22.67 -8.49 -44.16
C CYS A 7 -23.35 -9.28 -45.28
N TRP A 8 -22.60 -9.64 -46.33
CA TRP A 8 -23.07 -10.58 -47.36
C TRP A 8 -22.34 -11.92 -47.23
N SER A 9 -23.12 -13.00 -47.32
CA SER A 9 -22.66 -14.38 -47.24
C SER A 9 -23.18 -15.14 -48.46
N SER A 10 -22.28 -15.68 -49.26
CA SER A 10 -22.59 -16.60 -50.37
C SER A 10 -21.93 -17.94 -50.10
N GLY A 11 -22.67 -18.86 -49.47
CA GLY A 11 -22.17 -20.17 -49.07
C GLY A 11 -22.32 -21.25 -50.13
N SER A 12 -21.43 -22.25 -50.09
CA SER A 12 -21.71 -23.61 -50.59
C SER A 12 -20.92 -24.64 -49.76
N SER A 13 -21.58 -25.77 -49.45
CA SER A 13 -21.04 -27.02 -48.87
C SER A 13 -19.99 -26.95 -47.73
N SER A 14 -20.45 -27.23 -46.50
CA SER A 14 -19.82 -28.08 -45.44
C SER A 14 -18.27 -28.22 -45.41
N GLY A 15 -17.55 -27.97 -44.30
CA GLY A 15 -17.91 -27.67 -42.90
C GLY A 15 -16.88 -28.36 -41.97
N THR A 16 -16.34 -27.76 -40.90
CA THR A 16 -16.69 -26.53 -40.17
C THR A 16 -15.42 -25.70 -39.84
N SER A 17 -15.52 -24.37 -39.73
CA SER A 17 -14.39 -23.44 -39.48
C SER A 17 -14.11 -23.24 -37.97
N ARG A 18 -13.07 -22.55 -37.45
CA ARG A 18 -12.19 -21.43 -37.89
C ARG A 18 -12.85 -20.05 -38.03
N SER A 19 -12.06 -19.00 -37.77
CA SER A 19 -12.46 -17.64 -37.38
C SER A 19 -12.29 -16.59 -38.49
N ASN A 20 -13.10 -15.54 -38.45
CA ASN A 20 -12.93 -14.31 -39.25
C ASN A 20 -12.98 -13.06 -38.35
N THR A 21 -12.24 -12.03 -38.73
CA THR A 21 -12.16 -10.70 -38.08
C THR A 21 -12.52 -9.59 -39.06
N CYS A 22 -12.94 -8.43 -38.54
CA CYS A 22 -13.26 -7.23 -39.32
C CYS A 22 -12.48 -6.02 -38.79
N THR A 23 -12.04 -5.14 -39.69
CA THR A 23 -11.30 -3.90 -39.37
C THR A 23 -11.88 -2.72 -40.13
N LEU A 24 -11.94 -1.55 -39.50
CA LEU A 24 -12.49 -0.31 -40.07
C LEU A 24 -11.41 0.78 -40.13
N SER A 25 -11.38 1.59 -41.19
CA SER A 25 -10.52 2.77 -41.30
C SER A 25 -11.18 3.81 -42.22
N VAL A 26 -10.97 5.11 -41.93
CA VAL A 26 -11.56 6.23 -42.69
C VAL A 26 -10.55 7.38 -42.77
N HIS A 27 -10.30 7.88 -43.99
CA HIS A 27 -9.56 9.12 -44.24
C HIS A 27 -10.50 10.29 -44.58
N SER A 28 -10.05 11.51 -44.34
CA SER A 28 -10.74 12.74 -44.75
C SER A 28 -10.04 13.43 -45.92
N LYS A 29 -10.81 14.16 -46.73
CA LYS A 29 -10.35 15.25 -47.61
C LYS A 29 -11.54 16.17 -47.94
N SER A 30 -11.25 17.43 -48.26
CA SER A 30 -12.22 18.51 -48.40
C SER A 30 -12.27 19.07 -49.83
N SER A 31 -13.41 19.63 -50.24
CA SER A 31 -13.52 20.95 -50.92
C SER A 31 -14.98 21.35 -51.18
N SER A 32 -15.18 22.62 -51.54
CA SER A 32 -16.41 23.36 -51.84
C SER A 32 -17.08 22.93 -53.18
N SER A 33 -18.26 23.43 -53.63
CA SER A 33 -18.83 24.79 -53.48
C SER A 33 -20.30 24.95 -53.94
N THR A 34 -20.96 26.03 -53.46
CA THR A 34 -22.18 26.72 -54.02
C THR A 34 -23.51 25.92 -54.11
N LYS A 35 -24.74 26.48 -54.14
CA LYS A 35 -25.37 27.84 -54.28
C LYS A 35 -26.82 27.73 -53.70
N LEU A 36 -27.68 28.75 -53.45
CA LEU A 36 -27.60 30.18 -53.07
C LEU A 36 -29.04 30.78 -53.16
N ARG A 37 -29.69 31.23 -52.07
CA ARG A 37 -30.90 32.12 -52.02
C ARG A 37 -31.37 32.36 -50.57
N PHE A 38 -31.97 33.49 -50.15
CA PHE A 38 -31.80 34.93 -50.49
C PHE A 38 -32.52 35.80 -49.41
N ALA A 39 -32.26 37.11 -49.37
CA ALA A 39 -32.72 38.15 -48.41
C ALA A 39 -31.90 38.24 -47.09
N ILE A 40 -31.28 39.36 -46.64
CA ILE A 40 -31.62 40.82 -46.55
C ILE A 40 -32.41 41.11 -45.24
N PHE A 41 -32.08 42.10 -44.38
CA PHE A 41 -31.34 43.38 -44.58
C PHE A 41 -30.26 43.71 -43.48
N PHE A 42 -30.05 45.00 -43.19
CA PHE A 42 -29.02 45.69 -42.36
C PHE A 42 -29.65 47.04 -41.84
N PRO A 43 -28.99 47.98 -41.08
CA PRO A 43 -27.59 48.04 -40.59
C PRO A 43 -27.31 48.53 -39.13
N GLN A 44 -26.09 48.22 -38.66
CA GLN A 44 -25.07 49.04 -37.93
C GLN A 44 -25.40 50.04 -36.78
N VAL A 45 -24.80 49.76 -35.61
CA VAL A 45 -23.76 50.54 -34.88
C VAL A 45 -23.73 52.09 -34.97
N LEU A 46 -23.88 52.75 -33.82
CA LEU A 46 -23.27 54.05 -33.44
C LEU A 46 -23.13 54.08 -31.90
N PHE A 47 -21.97 54.18 -31.22
CA PHE A 47 -20.94 55.24 -31.08
C PHE A 47 -21.31 56.37 -30.08
N ILE A 48 -20.36 56.72 -29.18
CA ILE A 48 -20.37 57.81 -28.15
C ILE A 48 -21.34 57.56 -26.97
N LEU A 49 -20.91 57.38 -25.70
CA LEU A 49 -20.14 58.21 -24.74
C LEU A 49 -20.92 59.41 -24.15
N LEU A 50 -20.58 59.75 -22.89
CA LEU A 50 -21.25 60.69 -21.94
C LEU A 50 -22.35 60.01 -21.08
N CYS A 51 -22.35 60.06 -19.74
CA CYS A 51 -21.51 60.80 -18.77
C CYS A 51 -21.06 59.93 -17.57
N LEU A 52 -20.23 60.54 -16.70
CA LEU A 52 -19.85 60.07 -15.36
C LEU A 52 -21.10 60.06 -14.41
N GLU A 53 -21.12 59.49 -13.18
CA GLU A 53 -20.09 59.33 -12.15
C GLU A 53 -20.28 58.10 -11.20
N THR A 54 -19.20 57.80 -10.45
CA THR A 54 -19.11 57.25 -9.07
C THR A 54 -19.66 55.87 -8.62
N SER A 55 -18.93 55.31 -7.64
CA SER A 55 -19.31 54.29 -6.63
C SER A 55 -19.83 52.91 -7.06
N LEU A 56 -18.89 51.96 -7.12
CA LEU A 56 -18.92 50.65 -6.44
C LEU A 56 -20.22 50.29 -5.67
N ALA A 57 -20.95 49.29 -6.17
CA ALA A 57 -21.90 48.50 -5.38
C ALA A 57 -21.93 47.04 -5.86
N THR A 58 -21.37 46.18 -5.02
CA THR A 58 -21.55 44.72 -4.91
C THR A 58 -22.73 44.11 -5.68
N PHE A 59 -22.46 43.11 -6.53
CA PHE A 59 -23.50 42.15 -6.95
C PHE A 59 -23.67 41.09 -5.85
N SER A 60 -24.91 40.83 -5.42
CA SER A 60 -25.16 39.90 -4.32
C SER A 60 -24.89 38.45 -4.73
N ASP A 61 -24.17 37.75 -3.87
CA ASP A 61 -24.22 36.29 -3.83
C ASP A 61 -25.66 35.85 -3.49
N HIS A 62 -26.10 34.70 -4.00
CA HIS A 62 -27.41 34.15 -3.68
C HIS A 62 -27.22 32.83 -2.94
N GLN A 63 -26.97 32.95 -1.63
CA GLN A 63 -26.71 31.84 -0.73
C GLN A 63 -27.82 30.78 -0.84
N LEU A 64 -27.44 29.57 -1.28
CA LEU A 64 -28.22 28.38 -1.02
C LEU A 64 -28.03 28.03 0.47
N LEU A 65 -29.09 28.11 1.26
CA LEU A 65 -29.04 27.87 2.69
C LEU A 65 -28.63 26.42 2.98
N ARG A 66 -27.34 26.24 3.31
CA ARG A 66 -26.90 25.15 4.15
C ARG A 66 -27.48 25.41 5.54
N GLN A 67 -28.52 24.66 5.89
CA GLN A 67 -29.18 24.75 7.19
C GLN A 67 -28.77 23.53 8.03
N ASP A 68 -27.60 23.62 8.64
CA ASP A 68 -27.11 22.63 9.59
C ASP A 68 -28.06 22.54 10.81
N PHE A 69 -28.24 21.34 11.35
CA PHE A 69 -28.87 21.13 12.65
C PHE A 69 -28.19 19.99 13.41
N GLU A 70 -28.01 20.22 14.70
CA GLU A 70 -27.21 19.42 15.62
C GLU A 70 -27.78 18.01 15.84
N ASN A 71 -26.91 17.03 16.09
CA ASN A 71 -27.22 15.84 16.88
C ASN A 71 -25.96 15.38 17.64
N GLU A 72 -26.16 14.82 18.84
CA GLU A 72 -25.06 14.59 19.80
C GLU A 72 -24.08 13.50 19.34
N ASP A 73 -22.80 13.87 19.23
CA ASP A 73 -21.72 12.94 18.92
C ASP A 73 -21.42 12.04 20.13
N LYS A 74 -21.82 10.76 20.04
CA LYS A 74 -21.29 9.68 20.89
C LYS A 74 -20.51 8.72 20.01
N SER A 75 -19.34 9.19 19.60
CA SER A 75 -18.48 8.52 18.65
C SER A 75 -17.90 7.21 19.20
N SER A 76 -18.09 6.14 18.45
CA SER A 76 -17.14 5.02 18.45
C SER A 76 -15.84 5.53 17.80
N ILE A 77 -14.75 5.63 18.56
CA ILE A 77 -13.51 6.26 18.11
C ILE A 77 -12.76 5.34 17.13
N SER A 78 -13.07 5.47 15.83
CA SER A 78 -12.33 4.89 14.73
C SER A 78 -11.52 5.97 14.02
N HIS A 79 -10.20 5.79 13.89
CA HIS A 79 -9.33 6.79 13.27
C HIS A 79 -9.25 6.60 11.76
N SER A 80 -9.44 7.69 11.02
CA SER A 80 -9.20 7.78 9.58
C SER A 80 -7.69 7.85 9.31
N CYS A 81 -7.16 6.90 8.55
CA CYS A 81 -5.77 6.95 8.09
C CYS A 81 -5.66 7.94 6.91
N ILE A 82 -4.61 8.78 6.87
CA ILE A 82 -4.52 9.84 5.86
C ILE A 82 -4.02 9.28 4.54
N HIS A 83 -4.87 9.33 3.53
CA HIS A 83 -4.63 8.58 2.30
C HIS A 83 -5.04 9.37 1.06
N ASP A 84 -6.26 9.92 1.07
CA ASP A 84 -6.70 10.80 0.00
C ASP A 84 -5.85 12.05 -0.12
N GLN A 85 -5.53 12.69 1.00
CA GLN A 85 -4.66 13.86 1.01
C GLN A 85 -3.26 13.49 0.48
N ILE A 86 -2.72 12.32 0.87
CA ILE A 86 -1.41 11.83 0.42
C ILE A 86 -1.32 11.65 -1.11
N ILE A 87 -2.40 11.21 -1.78
CA ILE A 87 -2.40 10.97 -3.23
C ILE A 87 -2.99 12.15 -4.04
N GLU A 88 -3.84 12.99 -3.45
CA GLU A 88 -4.28 14.26 -4.07
C GLU A 88 -3.18 15.33 -4.11
N GLN A 89 -2.28 15.34 -3.10
CA GLN A 89 -1.11 16.23 -3.02
C GLN A 89 -0.01 15.93 -4.06
N ARG A 90 -0.15 14.89 -4.89
CA ARG A 90 0.75 14.56 -6.03
C ARG A 90 0.61 15.54 -7.21
N LYS A 91 0.58 16.85 -6.92
CA LYS A 91 0.22 17.93 -7.85
C LYS A 91 1.00 19.24 -7.60
N ARG A 92 2.33 19.21 -7.86
CA ARG A 92 3.25 20.36 -8.18
C ARG A 92 4.12 20.88 -6.98
N PRO A 93 4.77 22.08 -6.98
CA PRO A 93 6.23 22.13 -7.09
C PRO A 93 7.07 22.70 -5.89
N GLY A 94 8.19 22.04 -5.55
CA GLY A 94 9.26 22.45 -4.60
C GLY A 94 10.53 21.54 -4.68
N LEU A 95 11.71 21.94 -4.17
CA LEU A 95 13.07 21.36 -4.46
C LEU A 95 13.59 20.31 -3.40
N GLN A 96 14.56 19.35 -3.53
CA GLN A 96 15.63 18.89 -4.52
C GLN A 96 15.61 17.34 -4.81
N VAL A 97 16.25 16.80 -5.89
CA VAL A 97 16.08 15.39 -6.42
C VAL A 97 17.35 14.56 -6.65
N TYR A 98 17.31 13.31 -6.17
CA TYR A 98 17.83 12.02 -6.69
C TYR A 98 19.38 11.84 -7.01
N SER A 99 20.10 10.74 -6.66
CA SER A 99 21.44 10.29 -7.15
C SER A 99 21.95 8.97 -6.46
N VAL A 100 21.75 7.74 -7.02
CA VAL A 100 21.71 6.41 -6.32
C VAL A 100 23.00 5.55 -6.16
N THR A 101 22.85 4.36 -5.52
CA THR A 101 23.83 3.31 -5.13
C THR A 101 23.17 1.89 -4.97
N PRO A 102 23.81 0.76 -5.39
CA PRO A 102 23.25 -0.60 -5.35
C PRO A 102 23.45 -1.36 -4.03
N GLN A 103 22.63 -2.40 -3.80
CA GLN A 103 22.78 -3.31 -2.65
C GLN A 103 23.24 -4.71 -3.07
N VAL A 104 24.29 -5.20 -2.42
CA VAL A 104 24.74 -6.60 -2.54
C VAL A 104 24.13 -7.41 -1.41
N TYR A 105 23.73 -8.65 -1.68
CA TYR A 105 23.12 -9.57 -0.72
C TYR A 105 24.07 -10.69 -0.32
N GLU A 106 23.86 -11.27 0.86
CA GLU A 106 24.65 -12.43 1.29
C GLU A 106 24.24 -13.70 0.52
N GLU A 107 25.03 -14.02 -0.51
CA GLU A 107 24.95 -15.31 -1.22
C GLU A 107 24.99 -16.49 -0.23
N SER A 108 24.44 -17.65 -0.64
CA SER A 108 24.47 -18.89 0.13
C SER A 108 25.87 -19.53 0.16
N VAL A 109 26.85 -18.85 0.76
CA VAL A 109 28.26 -19.26 0.76
C VAL A 109 28.48 -20.49 1.64
N ALA A 110 28.53 -21.66 1.01
CA ALA A 110 29.19 -22.82 1.61
C ALA A 110 30.67 -22.49 1.88
N SER A 111 31.11 -22.63 3.12
CA SER A 111 32.47 -22.26 3.53
C SER A 111 33.54 -23.10 2.82
N ASN A 112 34.38 -22.46 1.99
CA ASN A 112 35.60 -23.07 1.45
C ASN A 112 36.55 -23.47 2.62
N PRO A 113 36.85 -24.76 2.82
CA PRO A 113 37.67 -25.18 3.95
C PRO A 113 39.17 -25.03 3.63
N PRO A 114 39.96 -24.28 4.42
CA PRO A 114 41.42 -24.36 4.34
C PRO A 114 41.91 -25.77 4.75
N HIS A 115 43.13 -26.12 4.34
CA HIS A 115 43.63 -27.50 4.39
C HIS A 115 43.54 -28.19 5.77
N ARG A 116 43.11 -29.46 5.74
CA ARG A 116 43.00 -30.38 6.90
C ARG A 116 44.24 -30.40 7.79
N ARG A 117 44.03 -30.31 9.12
CA ARG A 117 44.58 -31.25 10.13
C ARG A 117 43.90 -31.04 11.49
N GLY A 118 43.45 -32.14 12.12
CA GLY A 118 42.82 -32.14 13.44
C GLY A 118 41.56 -32.99 13.49
N ARG A 119 41.40 -33.82 14.53
CA ARG A 119 40.17 -34.55 14.84
C ARG A 119 39.52 -33.94 16.08
N ALA A 120 38.25 -33.57 15.96
CA ALA A 120 37.29 -33.60 17.06
C ALA A 120 35.97 -34.14 16.47
N LEU A 121 35.30 -35.01 17.21
CA LEU A 121 34.05 -35.67 16.83
C LEU A 121 33.06 -35.46 17.96
N LEU A 122 31.77 -35.41 17.61
CA LEU A 122 30.62 -35.31 18.52
C LEU A 122 30.53 -33.98 19.30
N GLU A 123 29.85 -33.00 18.70
CA GLU A 123 28.78 -32.32 19.44
C GLU A 123 27.65 -31.86 18.50
N ILE A 124 26.49 -31.66 19.12
CA ILE A 124 25.12 -31.65 18.58
C ILE A 124 24.92 -30.77 17.33
N SER A 125 23.97 -31.20 16.48
CA SER A 125 23.53 -30.54 15.25
C SER A 125 23.34 -29.02 15.39
N LYS A 126 24.17 -28.24 14.70
CA LYS A 126 23.78 -26.89 14.28
C LYS A 126 22.76 -27.00 13.16
N GLU A 127 21.64 -26.31 13.31
CA GLU A 127 20.78 -25.97 12.18
C GLU A 127 21.62 -25.16 11.17
N GLN A 128 21.55 -25.54 9.91
CA GLN A 128 22.43 -25.02 8.87
C GLN A 128 21.83 -23.74 8.32
N ASN A 129 22.57 -22.63 8.44
CA ASN A 129 22.10 -21.25 8.24
C ASN A 129 21.02 -21.10 7.15
N ASP A 130 19.84 -20.68 7.55
CA ASP A 130 18.86 -20.14 6.61
C ASP A 130 19.40 -18.81 6.07
N VAL A 131 19.32 -18.61 4.75
CA VAL A 131 19.77 -17.37 4.09
C VAL A 131 18.91 -16.19 4.53
N MET A 132 17.66 -16.45 4.93
CA MET A 132 16.78 -15.44 5.51
C MET A 132 17.11 -15.22 6.99
N GLN A 133 17.36 -13.96 7.37
CA GLN A 133 17.66 -13.52 8.73
C GLN A 133 16.63 -12.47 9.21
N PRO A 134 16.40 -12.29 10.52
CA PRO A 134 15.48 -11.28 11.06
C PRO A 134 15.75 -9.87 10.52
N ILE A 135 14.71 -9.18 10.04
CA ILE A 135 14.88 -7.86 9.39
C ILE A 135 15.49 -6.81 10.34
N ARG A 136 16.54 -6.13 9.87
CA ARG A 136 17.26 -5.10 10.62
C ARG A 136 16.75 -3.71 10.21
N ILE A 137 15.83 -3.14 10.98
CA ILE A 137 15.30 -1.80 10.73
C ILE A 137 16.12 -0.77 11.53
N PHE A 138 16.69 0.22 10.84
CA PHE A 138 17.39 1.35 11.46
C PHE A 138 16.46 2.57 11.53
N LEU A 139 16.43 3.25 12.69
CA LEU A 139 15.55 4.38 12.96
C LEU A 139 16.39 5.68 13.05
N ASN A 140 16.23 6.58 12.08
CA ASN A 140 16.86 7.91 12.10
C ASN A 140 15.91 8.94 12.72
N TYR A 141 16.38 9.70 13.70
CA TYR A 141 15.63 10.78 14.36
C TYR A 141 16.25 12.17 14.15
N ASP A 142 17.21 12.31 13.23
CA ASP A 142 18.00 13.54 13.05
C ASP A 142 17.18 14.68 12.43
N ALA A 143 16.03 14.35 11.84
CA ALA A 143 15.08 15.31 11.29
C ALA A 143 14.01 15.80 12.29
N VAL A 144 13.95 15.23 13.51
CA VAL A 144 12.89 15.51 14.49
C VAL A 144 13.05 16.88 15.14
N GLY A 145 12.28 17.87 14.67
CA GLY A 145 12.31 19.24 15.19
C GLY A 145 13.45 20.08 14.64
N HIS A 146 13.87 19.80 13.40
CA HIS A 146 14.99 20.46 12.72
C HIS A 146 14.58 21.16 11.41
N SER A 147 13.35 20.97 10.90
CA SER A 147 12.82 21.68 9.74
C SER A 147 12.14 22.99 10.15
N SER A 148 12.78 24.13 9.90
CA SER A 148 12.26 25.47 10.23
C SER A 148 11.02 25.88 9.43
N GLU A 149 10.62 25.13 8.40
CA GLU A 149 9.40 25.39 7.61
C GLU A 149 8.24 24.45 7.96
N ARG A 150 8.48 23.38 8.74
CA ARG A 150 7.52 22.26 8.92
C ARG A 150 7.34 21.78 10.36
N ASP A 151 8.36 21.93 11.20
CA ASP A 151 8.32 21.45 12.58
C ASP A 151 7.98 22.62 13.52
N CYS A 152 6.92 22.47 14.33
CA CYS A 152 6.52 23.48 15.32
C CYS A 152 7.54 23.57 16.47
N GLN A 153 8.20 24.73 16.61
CA GLN A 153 9.15 24.98 17.69
C GLN A 153 8.53 25.79 18.83
N LYS A 154 7.57 26.66 18.51
CA LYS A 154 6.87 27.57 19.41
C LYS A 154 5.39 27.68 19.03
N VAL A 155 4.57 28.08 20.01
CA VAL A 155 3.16 28.40 19.78
C VAL A 155 3.08 29.69 18.97
N GLY A 156 2.31 29.69 17.87
CA GLY A 156 2.24 30.81 16.94
C GLY A 156 3.23 30.76 15.77
N ASP A 157 4.11 29.76 15.70
CA ASP A 157 4.89 29.50 14.48
C ASP A 157 3.94 29.14 13.32
N ILE A 158 4.24 29.60 12.10
CA ILE A 158 3.46 29.30 10.89
C ILE A 158 4.28 28.35 10.01
N VAL A 159 3.81 27.12 9.88
CA VAL A 159 4.50 26.01 9.16
C VAL A 159 3.71 25.54 7.95
N LYS A 160 4.36 24.86 7.01
CA LYS A 160 3.75 24.23 5.84
C LYS A 160 3.22 22.84 6.18
N LEU A 161 1.94 22.58 5.89
CA LEU A 161 1.40 21.23 5.71
C LEU A 161 1.20 21.00 4.21
N GLY A 162 1.76 19.91 3.67
CA GLY A 162 1.89 19.76 2.22
C GLY A 162 2.78 20.85 1.60
N GLU A 163 2.53 21.23 0.35
CA GLU A 163 3.28 22.28 -0.37
C GLU A 163 2.36 23.47 -0.77
N PRO A 164 2.03 24.39 0.16
CA PRO A 164 1.18 25.54 -0.14
C PRO A 164 1.84 26.49 -1.16
N PRO A 165 1.08 27.03 -2.13
CA PRO A 165 1.62 27.91 -3.17
C PRO A 165 2.19 29.21 -2.61
N GLY A 166 3.27 29.70 -3.24
CA GLY A 166 4.13 30.75 -2.69
C GLY A 166 3.59 32.19 -2.76
N ALA A 167 4.21 33.05 -1.92
CA ALA A 167 4.01 34.50 -1.80
C ALA A 167 2.69 34.98 -1.14
N SER A 168 2.52 34.65 0.14
CA SER A 168 1.46 35.17 1.02
C SER A 168 1.68 36.64 1.44
N PHE A 169 1.41 37.61 0.57
CA PHE A 169 1.19 38.99 1.01
C PHE A 169 -0.24 39.14 1.57
N SER A 170 -0.34 39.33 2.89
CA SER A 170 -1.55 39.72 3.64
C SER A 170 -2.87 38.97 3.33
N GLY A 171 -3.18 37.93 4.11
CA GLY A 171 -4.56 37.42 4.24
C GLY A 171 -4.89 36.13 3.46
N THR A 172 -4.01 35.13 3.47
CA THR A 172 -4.22 33.83 2.81
C THR A 172 -4.78 32.77 3.77
N SER A 173 -5.34 31.69 3.21
CA SER A 173 -6.04 30.62 3.95
C SER A 173 -5.13 29.80 4.87
N SER A 174 -5.23 30.05 6.18
CA SER A 174 -4.70 29.13 7.20
C SER A 174 -5.54 27.86 7.24
N CYS A 175 -4.91 26.70 7.37
CA CYS A 175 -5.60 25.50 7.84
C CYS A 175 -6.14 25.78 9.25
N ASN A 176 -7.43 25.55 9.45
CA ASN A 176 -8.03 25.46 10.77
C ASN A 176 -8.67 24.07 10.92
N PRO A 177 -7.99 23.10 11.55
CA PRO A 177 -8.56 21.78 11.85
C PRO A 177 -9.61 21.83 12.98
N HIS A 178 -9.79 23.00 13.62
CA HIS A 178 -10.85 23.30 14.58
C HIS A 178 -11.87 24.32 14.00
N GLY A 179 -11.86 24.54 12.68
CA GLY A 179 -12.87 25.32 11.99
C GLY A 179 -14.10 24.48 11.71
N ASP A 180 -15.25 25.13 11.50
CA ASP A 180 -16.43 24.51 10.92
C ASP A 180 -16.82 25.25 9.63
N PRO A 181 -16.74 24.61 8.45
CA PRO A 181 -16.13 23.29 8.22
C PRO A 181 -14.60 23.32 8.40
N PRO A 182 -13.97 22.20 8.82
CA PRO A 182 -12.51 22.11 8.94
C PRO A 182 -11.83 22.20 7.57
N VAL A 183 -10.69 22.88 7.52
CA VAL A 183 -9.93 23.13 6.29
C VAL A 183 -8.80 22.11 6.15
N TYR A 184 -8.78 21.40 5.02
CA TYR A 184 -7.80 20.36 4.66
C TYR A 184 -7.05 20.74 3.36
N GLY A 185 -5.93 20.05 3.09
CA GLY A 185 -5.12 20.24 1.87
C GLY A 185 -3.76 20.90 2.12
N ASP A 186 -3.13 21.40 1.04
CA ASP A 186 -1.88 22.15 1.11
C ASP A 186 -2.09 23.55 1.71
N CYS A 187 -1.49 23.83 2.87
CA CYS A 187 -1.83 25.00 3.64
C CYS A 187 -0.71 25.48 4.57
N TRP A 188 -0.84 26.74 4.99
CA TRP A 188 -0.11 27.28 6.13
C TRP A 188 -0.87 26.92 7.41
N TYR A 189 -0.17 26.39 8.41
CA TYR A 189 -0.74 25.96 9.68
C TYR A 189 -0.12 26.70 10.86
N ASN A 190 -0.95 27.08 11.83
CA ASN A 190 -0.55 27.83 13.01
C ASN A 190 -0.34 26.86 14.19
N CYS A 191 0.91 26.74 14.64
CA CYS A 191 1.34 25.78 15.65
C CYS A 191 0.70 26.00 17.02
N THR A 192 0.03 24.96 17.55
CA THR A 192 -0.46 24.93 18.93
C THR A 192 0.61 24.40 19.90
N LEU A 193 0.32 24.43 21.21
CA LEU A 193 1.17 23.79 22.23
C LEU A 193 1.26 22.28 22.01
N ASP A 194 0.20 21.65 21.49
CA ASP A 194 0.16 20.21 21.26
C ASP A 194 0.98 19.78 20.05
N ASP A 195 1.28 20.69 19.14
CA ASP A 195 2.15 20.42 17.99
C ASP A 195 3.65 20.52 18.31
N ILE A 196 4.03 21.00 19.49
CA ILE A 196 5.44 21.10 19.87
C ILE A 196 5.94 19.74 20.38
N ALA A 197 6.88 19.14 19.65
CA ALA A 197 7.55 17.90 20.03
C ALA A 197 8.59 18.13 21.16
N GLY A 198 8.12 18.28 22.39
CA GLY A 198 8.96 18.32 23.60
C GLY A 198 9.57 16.95 23.98
N GLU A 199 10.42 16.91 25.00
CA GLU A 199 11.21 15.71 25.36
C GLU A 199 10.35 14.47 25.66
N ASP A 200 9.26 14.61 26.41
CA ASP A 200 8.31 13.51 26.69
C ASP A 200 7.70 12.92 25.42
N LYS A 201 7.24 13.77 24.49
CA LYS A 201 6.71 13.36 23.18
C LYS A 201 7.79 12.65 22.35
N ARG A 202 9.02 13.19 22.30
CA ARG A 202 10.16 12.55 21.62
C ARG A 202 10.52 11.19 22.23
N HIS A 203 10.39 11.03 23.55
CA HIS A 203 10.63 9.76 24.24
C HIS A 203 9.54 8.73 23.92
N ARG A 204 8.24 9.11 23.95
CA ARG A 204 7.11 8.25 23.54
C ARG A 204 7.26 7.77 22.11
N LEU A 205 7.59 8.67 21.19
CA LEU A 205 7.84 8.37 19.78
C LEU A 205 8.96 7.34 19.59
N ARG A 206 10.10 7.54 20.28
CA ARG A 206 11.22 6.58 20.24
C ARG A 206 10.80 5.21 20.73
N LYS A 207 10.19 5.13 21.92
CA LYS A 207 9.68 3.88 22.51
C LYS A 207 8.73 3.14 21.55
N ALA A 208 7.77 3.83 20.96
CA ALA A 208 6.78 3.21 20.07
C ALA A 208 7.38 2.74 18.74
N LEU A 209 8.30 3.52 18.14
CA LEU A 209 8.99 3.10 16.91
C LEU A 209 10.01 1.98 17.15
N GLU A 210 10.70 1.98 18.29
CA GLU A 210 11.56 0.87 18.73
C GLU A 210 10.74 -0.41 18.90
N GLN A 211 9.59 -0.35 19.59
CA GLN A 211 8.65 -1.47 19.73
C GLN A 211 8.11 -1.96 18.37
N THR A 212 7.80 -1.03 17.46
CA THR A 212 7.37 -1.33 16.08
C THR A 212 8.46 -2.07 15.30
N ALA A 213 9.69 -1.56 15.28
CA ALA A 213 10.82 -2.18 14.60
C ALA A 213 11.11 -3.59 15.14
N ASP A 214 11.06 -3.75 16.46
CA ASP A 214 11.30 -5.02 17.13
C ASP A 214 10.13 -6.02 16.92
N TRP A 215 8.91 -5.55 16.67
CA TRP A 215 7.78 -6.38 16.19
C TRP A 215 8.05 -6.91 14.78
N PHE A 216 8.40 -6.06 13.81
CA PHE A 216 8.71 -6.49 12.45
C PHE A 216 9.90 -7.46 12.39
N LYS A 217 10.94 -7.22 13.18
CA LYS A 217 12.09 -8.11 13.35
C LYS A 217 11.74 -9.51 13.86
N ARG A 218 10.60 -9.69 14.56
CA ARG A 218 10.06 -11.01 14.95
C ARG A 218 9.07 -11.59 13.93
N ALA A 219 8.41 -10.73 13.17
CA ALA A 219 7.38 -11.11 12.19
C ALA A 219 7.94 -11.43 10.79
N LEU A 220 9.07 -10.83 10.39
CA LEU A 220 9.64 -10.92 9.05
C LEU A 220 11.14 -11.26 9.09
N SER A 221 11.55 -12.15 8.20
CA SER A 221 12.96 -12.35 7.83
C SER A 221 13.21 -11.88 6.39
N VAL A 222 14.44 -11.44 6.10
CA VAL A 222 14.91 -10.96 4.79
C VAL A 222 16.21 -11.67 4.42
N GLU A 223 16.53 -11.68 3.13
CA GLU A 223 17.89 -11.90 2.64
C GLU A 223 18.73 -10.67 3.05
N PRO A 224 19.74 -10.80 3.92
CA PRO A 224 20.37 -9.64 4.56
C PRO A 224 21.30 -8.89 3.60
N VAL A 225 21.31 -7.56 3.70
CA VAL A 225 22.26 -6.71 2.97
C VAL A 225 23.68 -6.98 3.46
N LYS A 226 24.59 -7.21 2.52
CA LYS A 226 26.00 -7.58 2.72
C LYS A 226 26.83 -6.35 3.05
N GLY A 227 27.30 -6.24 4.30
CA GLY A 227 28.05 -5.09 4.79
C GLY A 227 27.14 -3.96 5.28
N ASN A 228 27.31 -2.76 4.72
CA ASN A 228 26.50 -1.59 5.06
C ASN A 228 25.45 -1.35 3.98
N LEU A 229 24.19 -1.16 4.38
CA LEU A 229 23.13 -0.69 3.49
C LEU A 229 23.46 0.73 3.03
N ARG A 230 23.87 0.89 1.78
CA ARG A 230 24.19 2.20 1.21
C ARG A 230 22.92 2.80 0.64
N LEU A 231 22.39 3.81 1.31
CA LEU A 231 21.30 4.55 0.71
C LEU A 231 21.79 5.20 -0.57
N SER A 232 20.86 5.29 -1.51
CA SER A 232 20.98 5.91 -2.81
C SER A 232 21.96 7.09 -2.84
N GLY A 233 21.66 8.12 -2.05
CA GLY A 233 22.00 9.51 -2.38
C GLY A 233 20.89 10.20 -3.18
N TYR A 234 19.73 9.55 -3.38
CA TYR A 234 18.52 10.15 -3.94
C TYR A 234 17.84 11.16 -2.97
N SER A 235 18.52 12.29 -2.73
CA SER A 235 18.00 13.52 -2.13
C SER A 235 17.28 13.38 -0.78
N ALA A 236 16.25 14.20 -0.56
CA ALA A 236 15.30 14.06 0.51
C ALA A 236 14.36 12.87 0.22
N CYS A 237 14.17 12.02 1.22
CA CYS A 237 13.33 10.83 1.14
C CYS A 237 11.91 11.11 1.65
N GLY A 238 10.90 10.70 0.88
CA GLY A 238 9.48 10.73 1.27
C GLY A 238 8.77 12.08 1.12
N GLN A 239 7.60 12.19 1.74
CA GLN A 239 6.62 13.27 1.50
C GLN A 239 6.88 14.54 2.32
N ASP A 240 6.13 15.62 2.02
CA ASP A 240 6.23 16.97 2.63
C ASP A 240 7.65 17.54 2.61
N GLY A 241 8.22 17.72 1.41
CA GLY A 241 9.63 18.10 1.24
C GLY A 241 10.65 17.05 1.73
N GLY A 242 10.19 15.88 2.17
CA GLY A 242 11.00 14.73 2.57
C GLY A 242 11.86 14.95 3.82
N VAL A 243 12.81 14.04 4.01
CA VAL A 243 13.94 14.16 4.96
C VAL A 243 15.25 14.06 4.19
N GLN A 244 16.07 15.11 4.27
CA GLN A 244 17.37 15.16 3.62
C GLN A 244 18.31 14.06 4.14
N LEU A 245 18.75 13.17 3.25
CA LEU A 245 19.64 12.07 3.61
C LEU A 245 21.03 12.58 4.06
N PRO A 246 21.54 12.17 5.24
CA PRO A 246 22.93 12.42 5.63
C PRO A 246 23.90 11.80 4.63
N ARG A 247 24.90 12.57 4.15
CA ARG A 247 25.93 12.08 3.20
C ARG A 247 26.59 10.77 3.64
N LYS A 248 26.74 10.56 4.95
CA LYS A 248 27.25 9.32 5.54
C LYS A 248 26.51 8.08 5.04
N TYR A 249 25.20 8.14 4.87
CA TYR A 249 24.39 6.99 4.43
C TYR A 249 24.60 6.65 2.95
N VAL A 250 25.19 7.57 2.18
CA VAL A 250 25.59 7.38 0.77
C VAL A 250 27.03 6.88 0.68
N GLU A 251 27.95 7.57 1.37
CA GLU A 251 29.39 7.34 1.26
C GLU A 251 29.85 6.10 2.07
N GLU A 252 29.44 6.00 3.33
CA GLU A 252 29.76 4.87 4.23
C GLU A 252 28.65 3.81 4.26
N GLY A 253 27.39 4.23 4.14
CA GLY A 253 26.21 3.38 4.36
C GLY A 253 25.85 3.21 5.84
N VAL A 254 24.69 2.59 6.09
CA VAL A 254 24.20 2.23 7.42
C VAL A 254 24.59 0.79 7.73
N ALA A 255 25.45 0.61 8.74
CA ALA A 255 25.87 -0.71 9.19
C ALA A 255 24.71 -1.47 9.87
N HIS A 256 24.65 -2.78 9.62
CA HIS A 256 23.65 -3.68 10.22
C HIS A 256 22.19 -3.28 9.98
N ALA A 257 21.86 -2.79 8.79
CA ALA A 257 20.50 -2.44 8.38
C ALA A 257 20.09 -3.14 7.08
N ASP A 258 18.78 -3.38 6.92
CA ASP A 258 18.13 -3.85 5.68
C ASP A 258 17.03 -2.89 5.20
N LEU A 259 16.61 -1.97 6.09
CA LEU A 259 15.65 -0.89 5.87
C LEU A 259 16.02 0.29 6.79
N VAL A 260 16.00 1.52 6.27
CA VAL A 260 16.12 2.76 7.06
C VAL A 260 14.76 3.47 7.11
N LEU A 261 14.26 3.75 8.32
CA LEU A 261 13.12 4.63 8.52
C LEU A 261 13.61 6.00 9.00
N LEU A 262 13.31 7.03 8.23
CA LEU A 262 13.54 8.43 8.59
C LEU A 262 12.31 8.95 9.33
N VAL A 263 12.50 9.51 10.53
CA VAL A 263 11.40 9.88 11.43
C VAL A 263 11.25 11.40 11.49
N THR A 264 10.02 11.90 11.32
CA THR A 264 9.65 13.30 11.55
C THR A 264 8.47 13.44 12.51
N THR A 265 8.27 14.67 13.00
CA THR A 265 7.21 15.02 13.96
C THR A 265 6.53 16.32 13.55
N ARG A 266 5.95 16.32 12.35
CA ARG A 266 5.25 17.43 11.74
C ARG A 266 3.76 17.36 12.08
N PRO A 267 3.05 18.50 12.19
CA PRO A 267 1.61 18.48 12.42
C PRO A 267 0.88 17.83 11.24
N THR A 268 -0.38 17.48 11.45
CA THR A 268 -1.23 16.84 10.45
C THR A 268 -2.63 17.48 10.48
N THR A 269 -3.38 17.34 9.38
CA THR A 269 -4.78 17.77 9.29
C THR A 269 -5.74 16.65 9.69
N GLY A 270 -6.83 16.99 10.36
CA GLY A 270 -7.85 16.03 10.81
C GLY A 270 -7.41 15.12 11.96
N ASN A 271 -7.93 13.89 11.99
CA ASN A 271 -7.70 12.88 13.04
C ASN A 271 -6.46 12.00 12.76
N THR A 272 -5.53 12.53 11.97
CA THR A 272 -4.39 11.84 11.37
C THR A 272 -3.27 11.64 12.39
N LEU A 273 -3.14 10.40 12.87
CA LEU A 273 -2.16 10.00 13.88
C LEU A 273 -0.70 10.03 13.35
N ALA A 274 -0.49 9.46 12.17
CA ALA A 274 0.80 9.32 11.50
C ALA A 274 0.60 9.19 9.97
N TRP A 275 1.71 9.10 9.24
CA TRP A 275 1.76 8.56 7.87
C TRP A 275 3.15 7.98 7.55
N ALA A 276 3.26 7.05 6.59
CA ALA A 276 4.55 6.66 6.02
C ALA A 276 4.54 6.34 4.52
N VAL A 277 5.71 6.42 3.89
CA VAL A 277 5.91 6.10 2.47
C VAL A 277 7.29 5.50 2.21
N ALA A 278 7.37 4.50 1.31
CA ALA A 278 8.64 3.98 0.79
C ALA A 278 9.24 4.99 -0.20
N CYS A 279 10.50 5.38 0.01
CA CYS A 279 11.20 6.35 -0.83
C CYS A 279 12.32 5.72 -1.67
N GLU A 280 12.89 4.59 -1.20
CA GLU A 280 14.02 3.91 -1.83
C GLU A 280 13.77 2.44 -2.03
N ARG A 281 14.22 1.90 -3.17
CA ARG A 281 14.11 0.48 -3.53
C ARG A 281 15.45 -0.08 -4.02
N ASP A 282 15.66 -1.38 -3.82
CA ASP A 282 16.79 -2.11 -4.41
C ASP A 282 16.50 -2.60 -5.85
N GLN A 283 17.45 -3.28 -6.49
CA GLN A 283 17.27 -3.89 -7.82
C GLN A 283 16.16 -4.94 -7.89
N TRP A 284 15.71 -5.47 -6.76
CA TRP A 284 14.58 -6.39 -6.66
C TRP A 284 13.25 -5.66 -6.39
N GLY A 285 13.28 -4.33 -6.26
CA GLY A 285 12.14 -3.45 -5.97
C GLY A 285 11.71 -3.44 -4.50
N ARG A 286 12.45 -4.12 -3.62
CA ARG A 286 12.20 -4.14 -2.16
C ARG A 286 12.54 -2.79 -1.56
N ALA A 287 11.71 -2.28 -0.66
CA ALA A 287 11.99 -1.02 0.02
C ALA A 287 13.26 -1.15 0.91
N VAL A 288 14.16 -0.17 0.78
CA VAL A 288 15.38 -0.06 1.60
C VAL A 288 15.46 1.25 2.40
N ALA A 289 14.62 2.23 2.07
CA ALA A 289 14.31 3.33 2.97
C ALA A 289 12.86 3.82 2.81
N GLY A 290 12.33 4.37 3.90
CA GLY A 290 11.05 5.06 3.95
C GLY A 290 11.08 6.22 4.93
N HIS A 291 10.06 7.08 4.83
CA HIS A 291 9.84 8.22 5.71
C HIS A 291 8.56 7.95 6.52
N VAL A 292 8.64 8.09 7.85
CA VAL A 292 7.51 8.00 8.79
C VAL A 292 7.36 9.35 9.49
N ASN A 293 6.18 9.95 9.43
CA ASN A 293 5.82 11.14 10.21
C ASN A 293 4.80 10.77 11.30
N VAL A 294 4.94 11.34 12.50
CA VAL A 294 3.97 11.16 13.59
C VAL A 294 3.55 12.50 14.15
N ALA A 295 2.24 12.75 14.19
CA ALA A 295 1.67 14.03 14.61
C ALA A 295 1.93 14.28 16.12
N PRO A 296 2.61 15.39 16.52
CA PRO A 296 3.01 15.60 17.91
C PRO A 296 1.84 15.68 18.90
N ARG A 297 0.67 16.11 18.43
CA ARG A 297 -0.60 16.17 19.17
C ARG A 297 -1.12 14.79 19.62
N HIS A 298 -0.75 13.73 18.92
CA HIS A 298 -1.21 12.36 19.19
C HIS A 298 -0.20 11.53 19.99
N LEU A 299 0.96 12.09 20.33
CA LEU A 299 1.97 11.49 21.22
C LEU A 299 1.58 11.66 22.71
N THR A 300 0.38 11.21 23.09
CA THR A 300 -0.14 11.27 24.47
C THR A 300 0.14 9.97 25.25
N ALA A 301 -0.19 9.94 26.54
CA ALA A 301 -0.10 8.72 27.35
C ALA A 301 -1.26 7.74 27.10
N GLU A 302 -2.43 8.24 26.72
CA GLU A 302 -3.66 7.46 26.58
C GLU A 302 -3.75 6.77 25.21
N ALA A 303 -3.03 7.29 24.20
CA ALA A 303 -3.03 6.79 22.83
C ALA A 303 -1.99 5.68 22.56
N GLU A 304 -1.27 5.16 23.55
CA GLU A 304 -0.09 4.28 23.31
C GLU A 304 -0.41 3.01 22.49
N THR A 305 -1.54 2.33 22.75
CA THR A 305 -1.96 1.14 21.98
C THR A 305 -2.38 1.47 20.55
N LEU A 306 -3.12 2.56 20.38
CA LEU A 306 -3.59 3.08 19.10
C LEU A 306 -2.42 3.52 18.22
N LEU A 307 -1.49 4.30 18.78
CA LEU A 307 -0.24 4.71 18.14
C LEU A 307 0.58 3.51 17.71
N GLN A 308 0.70 2.48 18.55
CA GLN A 308 1.43 1.26 18.20
C GLN A 308 0.75 0.47 17.07
N ALA A 309 -0.58 0.45 16.99
CA ALA A 309 -1.29 -0.14 15.86
C ALA A 309 -1.06 0.67 14.56
N THR A 310 -1.22 2.00 14.61
CA THR A 310 -0.97 2.85 13.44
C THR A 310 0.48 2.76 12.96
N LEU A 311 1.48 2.76 13.85
CA LEU A 311 2.88 2.63 13.43
C LEU A 311 3.18 1.30 12.72
N ILE A 312 2.47 0.22 13.05
CA ILE A 312 2.57 -1.05 12.31
C ILE A 312 1.89 -0.93 10.94
N HIS A 313 0.71 -0.32 10.86
CA HIS A 313 0.00 -0.02 9.60
C HIS A 313 0.86 0.79 8.63
N GLU A 314 1.39 1.94 9.08
CA GLU A 314 2.23 2.83 8.26
C GLU A 314 3.50 2.12 7.74
N VAL A 315 4.18 1.35 8.60
CA VAL A 315 5.39 0.62 8.20
C VAL A 315 5.08 -0.56 7.28
N MET A 316 3.85 -1.10 7.27
CA MET A 316 3.44 -2.08 6.25
C MET A 316 3.31 -1.48 4.85
N HIS A 317 2.85 -0.23 4.71
CA HIS A 317 2.91 0.49 3.43
C HIS A 317 4.36 0.66 2.95
N VAL A 318 5.28 1.02 3.85
CA VAL A 318 6.73 1.10 3.53
C VAL A 318 7.29 -0.26 3.09
N LEU A 319 6.94 -1.34 3.79
CA LEU A 319 7.49 -2.67 3.53
C LEU A 319 6.98 -3.28 2.21
N GLY A 320 5.74 -3.00 1.80
CA GLY A 320 5.22 -3.47 0.51
C GLY A 320 3.70 -3.43 0.31
N PHE A 321 2.90 -2.98 1.26
CA PHE A 321 1.44 -2.89 1.11
C PHE A 321 1.05 -1.58 0.39
N ASP A 322 1.38 -1.46 -0.90
CA ASP A 322 1.13 -0.27 -1.71
C ASP A 322 0.99 -0.65 -3.21
N PRO A 323 0.07 -0.03 -3.99
CA PRO A 323 -0.13 -0.35 -5.41
C PRO A 323 1.12 -0.24 -6.29
N HIS A 324 2.06 0.66 -5.96
CA HIS A 324 3.32 0.82 -6.69
C HIS A 324 4.30 -0.30 -6.28
N ALA A 325 4.36 -0.64 -4.98
CA ALA A 325 5.09 -1.80 -4.48
C ALA A 325 4.64 -3.11 -5.16
N PHE A 326 3.34 -3.30 -5.40
CA PHE A 326 2.79 -4.48 -6.07
C PHE A 326 3.39 -4.70 -7.48
N ALA A 327 3.73 -3.64 -8.24
CA ALA A 327 4.36 -3.73 -9.56
C ALA A 327 5.80 -4.30 -9.54
N HIS A 328 6.36 -4.50 -8.35
CA HIS A 328 7.70 -5.05 -8.14
C HIS A 328 7.70 -6.43 -7.44
N PHE A 329 6.55 -6.95 -7.03
CA PHE A 329 6.46 -8.24 -6.34
C PHE A 329 6.99 -9.39 -7.21
N ARG A 330 7.57 -10.41 -6.57
CA ARG A 330 8.30 -11.50 -7.24
C ARG A 330 7.77 -12.88 -6.93
N ASP A 331 7.84 -13.75 -7.94
CA ASP A 331 7.57 -15.17 -7.77
C ASP A 331 8.67 -15.88 -6.96
N GLU A 332 8.45 -17.14 -6.64
CA GLU A 332 9.40 -17.99 -5.90
C GLU A 332 10.71 -18.22 -6.69
N ARG A 333 10.76 -17.83 -7.97
CA ARG A 333 11.96 -17.80 -8.82
C ARG A 333 12.65 -16.43 -8.83
N LYS A 334 12.20 -15.46 -8.02
CA LYS A 334 12.66 -14.06 -7.99
C LYS A 334 12.37 -13.26 -9.27
N ARG A 335 11.46 -13.70 -10.15
CA ARG A 335 11.03 -12.99 -11.36
C ARG A 335 9.84 -12.07 -11.06
N ARG A 336 9.69 -10.97 -11.79
CA ARG A 336 8.58 -10.02 -11.64
C ARG A 336 7.23 -10.74 -11.83
N ARG A 337 6.29 -10.59 -10.90
CA ARG A 337 4.93 -11.18 -11.03
C ARG A 337 4.15 -10.41 -12.10
N SER A 338 3.66 -11.11 -13.11
CA SER A 338 2.85 -10.52 -14.19
C SER A 338 1.44 -10.10 -13.75
N GLN A 339 0.98 -10.59 -12.60
CA GLN A 339 -0.31 -10.29 -12.01
C GLN A 339 -0.19 -10.42 -10.48
N VAL A 340 -0.70 -9.41 -9.76
CA VAL A 340 -0.68 -9.32 -8.30
C VAL A 340 -2.07 -8.94 -7.82
N THR A 341 -2.64 -7.91 -8.46
CA THR A 341 -4.05 -7.58 -8.42
C THR A 341 -4.75 -7.95 -9.73
N GLU A 342 -6.05 -8.16 -9.65
CA GLU A 342 -6.95 -8.34 -10.79
C GLU A 342 -8.18 -7.43 -10.61
N LEU A 343 -8.55 -6.67 -11.64
CA LEU A 343 -9.71 -5.77 -11.64
C LEU A 343 -10.85 -6.41 -12.44
N VAL A 344 -11.95 -6.76 -11.77
CA VAL A 344 -13.05 -7.56 -12.34
C VAL A 344 -14.40 -6.91 -12.05
N MET A 345 -15.30 -6.91 -13.03
CA MET A 345 -16.73 -6.66 -12.79
C MET A 345 -17.32 -7.86 -12.04
N ASP A 346 -17.70 -7.68 -10.78
CA ASP A 346 -18.39 -8.73 -10.04
C ASP A 346 -19.90 -8.66 -10.27
N GLU A 347 -20.48 -9.72 -10.87
CA GLU A 347 -21.90 -9.77 -11.20
C GLU A 347 -22.82 -9.88 -9.97
N LYS A 348 -22.32 -10.36 -8.83
CA LYS A 348 -23.11 -10.51 -7.58
C LYS A 348 -23.10 -9.24 -6.75
N LEU A 349 -21.95 -8.56 -6.67
CA LEU A 349 -21.80 -7.27 -6.00
C LEU A 349 -22.28 -6.11 -6.87
N GLY A 350 -22.26 -6.25 -8.20
CA GLY A 350 -22.71 -5.20 -9.13
C GLY A 350 -21.74 -4.02 -9.27
N ARG A 351 -20.47 -4.19 -8.85
CA ARG A 351 -19.40 -3.19 -8.95
C ARG A 351 -18.11 -3.77 -9.54
N MET A 352 -17.19 -2.89 -9.93
CA MET A 352 -15.79 -3.27 -10.14
C MET A 352 -15.16 -3.60 -8.78
N VAL A 353 -14.35 -4.65 -8.75
CA VAL A 353 -13.62 -5.08 -7.55
C VAL A 353 -12.17 -5.32 -7.92
N THR A 354 -11.24 -4.77 -7.13
CA THR A 354 -9.81 -5.10 -7.23
C THR A 354 -9.51 -6.23 -6.26
N ARG A 355 -8.92 -7.34 -6.73
CA ARG A 355 -8.62 -8.52 -5.91
C ARG A 355 -7.14 -8.87 -5.94
N VAL A 356 -6.52 -9.06 -4.78
CA VAL A 356 -5.18 -9.66 -4.67
C VAL A 356 -5.27 -11.15 -4.99
N VAL A 357 -4.56 -11.57 -6.03
CA VAL A 357 -4.56 -12.95 -6.56
C VAL A 357 -3.29 -13.74 -6.18
N LEU A 358 -2.63 -13.33 -5.09
CA LEU A 358 -1.37 -13.91 -4.63
C LEU A 358 -1.55 -15.28 -3.93
N PRO A 359 -0.63 -16.26 -4.09
CA PRO A 359 -0.87 -17.66 -3.72
C PRO A 359 -1.13 -17.92 -2.22
N ARG A 360 -0.33 -17.34 -1.33
CA ARG A 360 -0.47 -17.50 0.12
C ARG A 360 -1.61 -16.64 0.66
N VAL A 361 -1.83 -15.45 0.08
CA VAL A 361 -3.00 -14.61 0.40
C VAL A 361 -4.29 -15.38 0.15
N ILE A 362 -4.46 -15.98 -1.04
CA ILE A 362 -5.61 -16.83 -1.37
C ILE A 362 -5.71 -18.02 -0.40
N MET A 363 -4.61 -18.74 -0.18
CA MET A 363 -4.57 -19.91 0.72
C MET A 363 -5.03 -19.54 2.14
N HIS A 364 -4.48 -18.48 2.74
CA HIS A 364 -4.85 -18.04 4.08
C HIS A 364 -6.27 -17.50 4.15
N ALA A 365 -6.74 -16.76 3.15
CA ALA A 365 -8.13 -16.32 3.07
C ALA A 365 -9.10 -17.51 2.96
N ARG A 366 -8.82 -18.51 2.11
CA ARG A 366 -9.63 -19.75 2.03
C ARG A 366 -9.68 -20.48 3.37
N HIS A 367 -8.56 -20.59 4.08
CA HIS A 367 -8.50 -21.18 5.42
C HIS A 367 -9.19 -20.34 6.51
N HIS A 368 -9.28 -19.02 6.35
CA HIS A 368 -9.97 -18.12 7.26
C HIS A 368 -11.50 -18.17 7.10
N TYR A 369 -12.00 -17.95 5.87
CA TYR A 369 -13.44 -17.98 5.58
C TYR A 369 -14.01 -19.40 5.49
N GLY A 370 -13.18 -20.44 5.32
CA GLY A 370 -13.63 -21.81 5.03
C GLY A 370 -14.01 -22.04 3.55
N ALA A 371 -13.45 -21.23 2.65
CA ALA A 371 -13.87 -21.09 1.26
C ALA A 371 -13.01 -21.92 0.27
N PHE A 372 -12.89 -23.24 0.49
CA PHE A 372 -12.03 -24.18 -0.29
C PHE A 372 -12.52 -24.48 -1.72
N SER A 373 -12.92 -23.45 -2.47
CA SER A 373 -13.50 -23.52 -3.82
C SER A 373 -12.70 -22.69 -4.83
N GLU A 374 -12.65 -23.16 -6.07
CA GLU A 374 -12.03 -22.46 -7.20
C GLU A 374 -12.72 -21.11 -7.49
N ASN A 375 -14.01 -20.97 -7.14
CA ASN A 375 -14.78 -19.73 -7.30
C ASN A 375 -14.29 -18.57 -6.42
N PHE A 376 -13.48 -18.83 -5.38
CA PHE A 376 -12.83 -17.76 -4.62
C PHE A 376 -11.46 -17.48 -5.24
N THR A 377 -11.37 -16.45 -6.09
CA THR A 377 -10.18 -16.20 -6.93
C THR A 377 -9.15 -15.28 -6.30
N GLY A 378 -9.52 -14.42 -5.37
CA GLY A 378 -8.64 -13.44 -4.72
C GLY A 378 -9.29 -12.75 -3.53
N LEU A 379 -8.50 -12.02 -2.74
CA LEU A 379 -8.97 -11.23 -1.60
C LEU A 379 -9.14 -9.76 -1.98
N GLU A 380 -10.25 -9.14 -1.59
CA GLU A 380 -10.65 -7.83 -2.11
C GLU A 380 -9.87 -6.68 -1.45
N LEU A 381 -9.41 -5.75 -2.28
CA LEU A 381 -8.88 -4.46 -1.86
C LEU A 381 -10.01 -3.43 -1.88
N GLU A 382 -9.89 -2.45 -0.99
CA GLU A 382 -10.78 -1.31 -0.85
C GLU A 382 -10.95 -0.56 -2.20
N ASP A 383 -12.18 -0.15 -2.51
CA ASP A 383 -12.53 0.79 -3.59
C ASP A 383 -13.26 2.05 -3.09
N GLY A 384 -13.67 2.06 -1.81
CA GLY A 384 -14.09 3.25 -1.09
C GLY A 384 -12.92 4.11 -0.61
N GLY A 385 -13.24 5.16 0.14
CA GLY A 385 -12.24 5.98 0.83
C GLY A 385 -11.23 6.72 -0.06
N GLY A 386 -11.53 6.85 -1.36
CA GLY A 386 -10.74 7.62 -2.33
C GLY A 386 -9.38 7.02 -2.69
N ARG A 387 -8.48 7.86 -3.24
CA ARG A 387 -7.34 7.44 -4.05
C ARG A 387 -6.18 6.81 -3.29
N GLY A 388 -5.97 7.17 -2.02
CA GLY A 388 -4.94 6.53 -1.22
C GLY A 388 -5.45 5.30 -0.47
N THR A 389 -6.74 5.31 -0.12
CA THR A 389 -7.33 4.21 0.65
C THR A 389 -7.62 3.04 -0.29
N SER A 390 -8.26 3.33 -1.43
CA SER A 390 -8.50 2.35 -2.48
C SER A 390 -7.19 1.75 -3.00
N GLY A 391 -7.17 0.42 -3.19
CA GLY A 391 -6.03 -0.33 -3.70
C GLY A 391 -4.87 -0.51 -2.72
N SER A 392 -4.66 0.41 -1.77
CA SER A 392 -3.63 0.31 -0.72
C SER A 392 -4.10 -0.40 0.55
N HIS A 393 -5.38 -0.81 0.62
CA HIS A 393 -5.99 -1.40 1.82
C HIS A 393 -6.81 -2.63 1.48
N TRP A 394 -6.97 -3.51 2.46
CA TRP A 394 -8.01 -4.53 2.47
C TRP A 394 -9.41 -3.90 2.54
N GLU A 395 -10.32 -4.47 1.77
CA GLU A 395 -11.76 -4.23 1.80
C GLU A 395 -12.31 -4.33 3.24
N LYS A 396 -12.78 -3.22 3.83
CA LYS A 396 -13.23 -3.22 5.22
C LYS A 396 -14.49 -4.07 5.42
N ARG A 397 -15.35 -4.26 4.41
CA ARG A 397 -16.46 -5.24 4.47
C ARG A 397 -15.95 -6.64 4.83
N LEU A 398 -14.84 -7.07 4.22
CA LEU A 398 -14.34 -8.44 4.37
C LEU A 398 -13.41 -8.66 5.56
N LEU A 399 -12.71 -7.62 6.02
CA LEU A 399 -11.66 -7.74 7.03
C LEU A 399 -11.85 -6.87 8.29
N MET A 400 -12.78 -5.91 8.28
CA MET A 400 -13.29 -5.12 9.43
C MET A 400 -12.24 -4.46 10.34
N ASN A 401 -11.68 -5.21 11.30
CA ASN A 401 -10.70 -4.74 12.29
C ASN A 401 -9.28 -5.25 11.98
N GLU A 402 -9.05 -5.77 10.78
CA GLU A 402 -7.70 -6.03 10.30
C GLU A 402 -6.94 -4.72 10.09
N ILE A 403 -5.68 -4.73 10.50
CA ILE A 403 -4.84 -3.53 10.62
C ILE A 403 -4.66 -2.76 9.30
N MET A 404 -4.70 -3.43 8.13
CA MET A 404 -4.58 -2.83 6.80
C MET A 404 -5.93 -2.56 6.13
N THR A 405 -7.03 -2.43 6.88
CA THR A 405 -8.24 -1.77 6.38
C THR A 405 -8.07 -0.24 6.44
N GLY A 406 -8.87 0.53 5.70
CA GLY A 406 -8.75 2.01 5.60
C GLY A 406 -9.04 2.82 6.87
N SER A 407 -9.01 2.20 8.06
CA SER A 407 -9.30 2.83 9.35
C SER A 407 -8.75 1.96 10.49
N VAL A 408 -8.07 2.56 11.46
CA VAL A 408 -7.54 1.85 12.63
C VAL A 408 -8.61 1.77 13.73
N ASP A 409 -8.80 0.55 14.25
CA ASP A 409 -9.62 0.23 15.42
C ASP A 409 -8.74 0.09 16.68
N THR A 410 -9.31 0.46 17.84
CA THR A 410 -8.79 0.15 19.19
C THR A 410 -8.36 -1.31 19.40
N ARG A 411 -8.95 -2.26 18.66
CA ARG A 411 -8.60 -3.69 18.62
C ARG A 411 -8.20 -4.14 17.21
N SER A 412 -7.34 -3.37 16.55
CA SER A 412 -6.77 -3.77 15.27
C SER A 412 -5.95 -5.06 15.38
N VAL A 413 -6.02 -5.94 14.37
CA VAL A 413 -5.32 -7.25 14.35
C VAL A 413 -4.47 -7.42 13.09
N VAL A 414 -3.26 -7.98 13.24
CA VAL A 414 -2.42 -8.35 12.09
C VAL A 414 -2.75 -9.76 11.62
N SER A 415 -3.50 -9.88 10.52
CA SER A 415 -3.90 -11.19 10.00
C SER A 415 -2.79 -11.94 9.29
N LYS A 416 -3.02 -13.25 9.12
CA LYS A 416 -2.20 -14.10 8.24
C LYS A 416 -2.27 -13.67 6.77
N MET A 417 -3.33 -12.98 6.33
CA MET A 417 -3.47 -12.51 4.94
C MET A 417 -2.52 -11.34 4.65
N THR A 418 -2.36 -10.42 5.60
CA THR A 418 -1.39 -9.31 5.50
C THR A 418 0.06 -9.81 5.55
N LEU A 419 0.38 -10.71 6.48
CA LEU A 419 1.70 -11.35 6.50
C LEU A 419 1.97 -12.19 5.23
N ALA A 420 0.95 -12.85 4.68
CA ALA A 420 1.06 -13.60 3.43
C ALA A 420 1.30 -12.71 2.21
N LEU A 421 0.70 -11.51 2.16
CA LEU A 421 0.96 -10.52 1.11
C LEU A 421 2.44 -10.08 1.14
N LEU A 422 2.99 -9.86 2.33
CA LEU A 422 4.41 -9.55 2.50
C LEU A 422 5.31 -10.73 2.12
N GLU A 423 4.96 -11.99 2.40
CA GLU A 423 5.75 -13.13 1.90
C GLU A 423 5.62 -13.34 0.38
N ASP A 424 4.41 -13.22 -0.19
CA ASP A 424 4.17 -13.36 -1.62
C ASP A 424 4.84 -12.25 -2.46
N SER A 425 5.33 -11.16 -1.84
CA SER A 425 6.21 -10.18 -2.48
C SER A 425 7.55 -10.76 -2.97
N GLY A 426 7.98 -11.90 -2.42
CA GLY A 426 9.30 -12.50 -2.70
C GLY A 426 10.48 -11.81 -1.99
N TRP A 427 10.22 -10.79 -1.17
CA TRP A 427 11.23 -10.04 -0.41
C TRP A 427 11.40 -10.53 1.02
N TYR A 428 10.31 -10.97 1.66
CA TYR A 428 10.27 -11.39 3.05
C TYR A 428 9.91 -12.86 3.19
N ARG A 429 10.23 -13.47 4.33
CA ARG A 429 9.54 -14.67 4.82
C ARG A 429 8.78 -14.31 6.08
N ALA A 430 7.49 -14.64 6.14
CA ALA A 430 6.65 -14.29 7.25
C ALA A 430 6.64 -15.35 8.36
N ASN A 431 6.61 -14.90 9.60
CA ASN A 431 6.39 -15.74 10.77
C ASN A 431 4.90 -15.73 11.16
N TYR A 432 4.12 -16.66 10.62
CA TYR A 432 2.68 -16.78 10.92
C TYR A 432 2.33 -17.16 12.38
N SER A 433 3.31 -17.29 13.28
CA SER A 433 3.06 -17.35 14.73
C SER A 433 2.91 -15.95 15.35
N MET A 434 3.33 -14.89 14.66
CA MET A 434 3.14 -13.47 15.05
C MET A 434 1.81 -12.89 14.54
N ALA A 435 1.06 -13.64 13.73
CA ALA A 435 -0.24 -13.20 13.25
C ALA A 435 -1.32 -13.38 14.32
N ASP A 436 -2.10 -12.33 14.54
CA ASP A 436 -3.29 -12.33 15.37
C ASP A 436 -4.40 -13.19 14.78
N ARG A 437 -5.36 -13.55 15.64
CA ARG A 437 -6.60 -14.20 15.24
C ARG A 437 -7.63 -13.14 14.82
N LEU A 438 -7.78 -12.92 13.52
CA LEU A 438 -8.98 -12.29 12.98
C LEU A 438 -10.17 -13.24 13.18
N ASP A 439 -11.25 -12.75 13.78
CA ASP A 439 -12.51 -13.50 13.94
C ASP A 439 -13.60 -13.07 12.95
N TRP A 440 -13.50 -11.86 12.38
CA TRP A 440 -14.50 -11.35 11.42
C TRP A 440 -14.52 -12.20 10.14
N GLY A 441 -15.69 -12.72 9.78
CA GLY A 441 -15.87 -13.61 8.63
C GLY A 441 -15.35 -15.04 8.81
N ARG A 442 -14.75 -15.37 9.97
CA ARG A 442 -14.12 -16.68 10.19
C ARG A 442 -15.16 -17.81 10.05
N ASN A 443 -14.81 -18.83 9.26
CA ASN A 443 -15.65 -19.99 8.93
C ASN A 443 -17.05 -19.69 8.33
N GLN A 444 -17.33 -18.47 7.83
CA GLN A 444 -18.66 -18.11 7.29
C GLN A 444 -18.95 -18.67 5.89
N GLY A 445 -17.98 -19.30 5.24
CA GLY A 445 -18.09 -19.92 3.91
C GLY A 445 -17.88 -18.94 2.74
N PRO A 446 -17.89 -19.45 1.49
CA PRO A 446 -17.67 -18.64 0.30
C PRO A 446 -18.79 -17.62 0.02
N ASP A 447 -19.97 -17.81 0.61
CA ASP A 447 -21.09 -16.89 0.47
C ASP A 447 -20.81 -15.54 1.15
N PHE A 448 -20.08 -15.54 2.28
CA PHE A 448 -19.71 -14.32 3.00
C PHE A 448 -18.86 -13.38 2.15
N VAL A 449 -17.93 -13.95 1.37
CA VAL A 449 -17.02 -13.16 0.54
C VAL A 449 -17.66 -12.76 -0.79
N THR A 450 -18.47 -13.63 -1.39
CA THR A 450 -18.94 -13.44 -2.76
C THR A 450 -20.35 -12.86 -2.91
N PHE A 451 -21.14 -12.69 -1.85
CA PHE A 451 -22.44 -12.02 -1.94
C PHE A 451 -22.46 -10.69 -1.18
N PRO A 452 -23.33 -9.73 -1.57
CA PRO A 452 -23.57 -8.52 -0.80
C PRO A 452 -24.00 -8.83 0.64
N CYS A 453 -23.62 -7.97 1.57
CA CYS A 453 -23.74 -8.21 3.01
C CYS A 453 -25.17 -8.36 3.55
N ASN A 454 -26.19 -7.92 2.82
CA ASN A 454 -27.59 -8.19 3.14
C ASN A 454 -27.98 -9.69 3.06
N HIS A 455 -27.16 -10.53 2.39
CA HIS A 455 -27.28 -11.99 2.38
C HIS A 455 -26.57 -12.69 3.54
N TRP A 456 -25.78 -11.97 4.36
CA TRP A 456 -25.09 -12.53 5.51
C TRP A 456 -26.06 -12.91 6.64
N LYS A 457 -25.56 -13.76 7.56
CA LYS A 457 -26.36 -14.44 8.58
C LYS A 457 -25.82 -14.15 9.99
N GLY A 458 -26.70 -14.23 10.98
CA GLY A 458 -26.35 -13.99 12.38
C GLY A 458 -25.87 -12.55 12.62
N ALA A 459 -24.94 -12.39 13.56
CA ALA A 459 -24.48 -11.08 14.03
C ALA A 459 -23.63 -10.26 13.01
N TYR A 460 -23.38 -10.80 11.82
CA TYR A 460 -22.70 -10.07 10.73
C TYR A 460 -23.61 -9.08 10.00
N HIS A 461 -24.93 -9.22 10.09
CA HIS A 461 -25.89 -8.34 9.42
C HIS A 461 -27.08 -7.99 10.32
N CYS A 462 -27.53 -6.74 10.26
CA CYS A 462 -28.67 -6.21 11.00
C CYS A 462 -29.49 -5.26 10.12
N ASN A 463 -30.82 -5.20 10.33
CA ASN A 463 -31.76 -4.50 9.43
C ASN A 463 -32.71 -3.51 10.13
N THR A 464 -32.59 -3.33 11.45
CA THR A 464 -33.42 -2.40 12.23
C THR A 464 -32.62 -1.74 13.35
N THR A 465 -32.87 -0.46 13.59
CA THR A 465 -32.33 0.31 14.73
C THR A 465 -33.10 0.07 16.03
N GLN A 466 -34.26 -0.60 15.96
CA GLN A 466 -35.19 -0.76 17.10
C GLN A 466 -34.82 -1.92 18.05
N LEU A 467 -33.86 -2.77 17.65
CA LEU A 467 -33.42 -3.93 18.43
C LEU A 467 -31.92 -3.80 18.71
N SER A 468 -31.52 -4.07 19.95
CA SER A 468 -30.12 -4.40 20.23
C SER A 468 -29.79 -5.79 19.67
N GLY A 469 -28.51 -6.07 19.51
CA GLY A 469 -27.99 -7.38 19.14
C GLY A 469 -26.75 -7.74 19.92
N CYS A 470 -26.04 -8.75 19.43
CA CYS A 470 -24.70 -9.10 19.86
C CYS A 470 -23.71 -8.76 18.76
N THR A 471 -22.49 -8.36 19.14
CA THR A 471 -21.38 -8.28 18.19
C THR A 471 -21.09 -9.63 17.54
N PHE A 472 -20.42 -9.63 16.38
CA PHE A 472 -20.11 -10.85 15.61
C PHE A 472 -19.32 -11.91 16.43
N ASN A 473 -18.39 -11.47 17.29
CA ASN A 473 -17.61 -12.30 18.20
C ASN A 473 -18.32 -12.58 19.54
N ARG A 474 -19.54 -12.05 19.72
CA ARG A 474 -20.37 -12.12 20.94
C ARG A 474 -19.70 -11.58 22.21
N GLU A 475 -18.66 -10.76 22.10
CA GLU A 475 -17.98 -10.19 23.28
C GLU A 475 -18.72 -9.02 23.91
N ALA A 476 -19.63 -8.37 23.19
CA ALA A 476 -20.45 -7.28 23.69
C ALA A 476 -21.89 -7.34 23.17
N GLU A 477 -22.80 -6.76 23.95
CA GLU A 477 -24.06 -6.25 23.43
C GLU A 477 -23.82 -5.03 22.54
N GLY A 478 -24.68 -4.85 21.54
CA GLY A 478 -24.52 -3.80 20.54
C GLY A 478 -25.81 -3.34 19.89
N TYR A 479 -25.68 -2.39 18.98
CA TYR A 479 -26.76 -1.79 18.20
C TYR A 479 -26.45 -1.83 16.70
N CYS A 480 -27.47 -1.57 15.89
CA CYS A 480 -27.35 -1.48 14.44
C CYS A 480 -27.27 0.00 14.01
N PRO A 481 -26.10 0.55 13.64
CA PRO A 481 -25.97 1.92 13.18
C PRO A 481 -26.44 2.05 11.72
N ILE A 482 -27.73 2.36 11.53
CA ILE A 482 -28.32 2.61 10.21
C ILE A 482 -28.55 4.11 10.03
N MET A 483 -27.88 4.68 9.02
CA MET A 483 -27.89 6.10 8.70
C MET A 483 -28.82 6.40 7.52
N ASN A 484 -29.40 7.61 7.51
CA ASN A 484 -30.03 8.19 6.33
C ASN A 484 -29.08 9.26 5.77
N TYR A 485 -28.71 9.13 4.51
CA TYR A 485 -27.84 10.07 3.79
C TYR A 485 -28.67 11.15 3.10
N SER A 486 -28.04 12.30 2.82
CA SER A 486 -28.66 13.42 2.10
C SER A 486 -28.87 13.16 0.61
N GLY A 487 -28.17 12.18 0.05
CA GLY A 487 -28.30 11.71 -1.32
C GLY A 487 -28.45 10.19 -1.41
N ASP A 488 -28.86 9.74 -2.60
CA ASP A 488 -28.98 8.33 -2.98
C ASP A 488 -27.63 7.60 -2.92
N LEU A 489 -27.58 6.40 -2.32
CA LEU A 489 -26.39 5.55 -2.31
C LEU A 489 -26.13 4.94 -3.71
N PRO A 490 -24.90 4.47 -4.02
CA PRO A 490 -24.62 3.69 -5.22
C PRO A 490 -25.56 2.48 -5.34
N GLN A 491 -25.97 2.09 -6.56
CA GLN A 491 -26.99 1.05 -6.75
C GLN A 491 -26.65 -0.28 -6.06
N TRP A 492 -25.37 -0.66 -6.05
CA TRP A 492 -24.85 -1.85 -5.40
C TRP A 492 -24.89 -1.80 -3.86
N ALA A 493 -24.90 -0.60 -3.25
CA ALA A 493 -24.96 -0.38 -1.80
C ALA A 493 -26.38 -0.23 -1.24
N ARG A 494 -27.43 -0.36 -2.08
CA ARG A 494 -28.84 -0.15 -1.67
C ARG A 494 -29.44 -1.40 -1.02
N TYR A 495 -29.06 -1.66 0.22
CA TYR A 495 -29.59 -2.79 1.00
C TYR A 495 -31.02 -2.56 1.54
N PHE A 496 -31.50 -1.31 1.53
CA PHE A 496 -32.80 -0.91 2.08
C PHE A 496 -33.77 -0.44 0.99
N PRO A 497 -35.10 -0.50 1.23
CA PRO A 497 -36.10 0.05 0.31
C PRO A 497 -35.98 1.57 0.09
N GLN A 498 -35.36 2.28 1.03
CA GLN A 498 -34.97 3.68 0.88
C GLN A 498 -33.58 3.77 0.26
N ALA A 499 -33.46 4.36 -0.92
CA ALA A 499 -32.22 4.42 -1.69
C ALA A 499 -31.10 5.24 -1.03
N ASN A 500 -31.41 6.11 -0.08
CA ASN A 500 -30.48 6.92 0.70
C ASN A 500 -30.16 6.33 2.08
N LYS A 501 -30.42 5.03 2.32
CA LYS A 501 -30.30 4.42 3.65
C LYS A 501 -29.33 3.23 3.64
N GLY A 502 -28.42 3.20 4.60
CA GLY A 502 -27.38 2.18 4.72
C GLY A 502 -26.68 2.20 6.09
N GLY A 503 -25.63 1.39 6.24
CA GLY A 503 -24.77 1.37 7.41
C GLY A 503 -23.77 2.53 7.43
N GLN A 504 -23.32 2.90 8.63
CA GLN A 504 -22.56 4.14 8.89
C GLN A 504 -21.25 4.30 8.11
N SER A 505 -20.54 3.21 7.79
CA SER A 505 -19.21 3.26 7.17
C SER A 505 -19.26 2.96 5.68
N SER A 506 -18.76 3.90 4.86
CA SER A 506 -18.60 3.75 3.41
C SER A 506 -17.54 2.71 3.04
N LEU A 507 -16.43 2.63 3.80
CA LEU A 507 -15.38 1.61 3.63
C LEU A 507 -15.92 0.19 3.86
N ALA A 508 -16.91 0.04 4.75
CA ALA A 508 -17.58 -1.24 4.96
C ALA A 508 -18.73 -1.45 3.96
N ASP A 509 -18.63 -0.94 2.73
CA ASP A 509 -19.64 -1.03 1.66
C ASP A 509 -21.05 -0.50 2.04
N TYR A 510 -21.15 0.37 3.05
CA TYR A 510 -22.42 0.76 3.73
C TYR A 510 -23.18 -0.42 4.35
N CYS A 511 -22.49 -1.51 4.70
CA CYS A 511 -23.08 -2.68 5.34
C CYS A 511 -23.53 -2.39 6.77
N THR A 512 -24.69 -2.91 7.16
CA THR A 512 -25.25 -2.78 8.51
C THR A 512 -24.94 -4.02 9.35
N TYR A 513 -24.06 -3.86 10.34
CA TYR A 513 -23.61 -4.91 11.28
C TYR A 513 -23.71 -4.40 12.73
N PHE A 514 -23.67 -5.29 13.72
CA PHE A 514 -23.78 -4.89 15.13
C PHE A 514 -22.48 -4.31 15.67
N VAL A 515 -22.52 -3.03 16.08
CA VAL A 515 -21.44 -2.31 16.77
C VAL A 515 -21.67 -2.37 18.28
N ALA A 516 -20.62 -2.58 19.07
CA ALA A 516 -20.71 -2.66 20.53
C ALA A 516 -21.20 -1.35 21.15
N TYR A 517 -21.99 -1.42 22.22
CA TYR A 517 -22.15 -0.28 23.13
C TYR A 517 -20.86 -0.08 23.93
N SER A 518 -20.53 1.17 24.30
CA SER A 518 -19.34 1.48 25.11
C SER A 518 -19.38 0.86 26.52
N ASP A 519 -20.57 0.66 27.09
CA ASP A 519 -20.80 -0.09 28.34
C ASP A 519 -21.28 -1.54 28.11
N GLY A 520 -21.33 -2.00 26.85
CA GLY A 520 -21.95 -3.26 26.44
C GLY A 520 -21.10 -4.51 26.59
N SER A 521 -19.82 -4.38 26.99
CA SER A 521 -18.89 -5.51 27.13
C SER A 521 -19.45 -6.61 28.04
N CYS A 522 -19.45 -7.85 27.56
CA CYS A 522 -19.74 -9.03 28.35
C CYS A 522 -18.48 -9.61 29.00
N THR A 523 -17.31 -9.42 28.36
CA THR A 523 -16.05 -10.10 28.73
C THR A 523 -15.23 -9.35 29.77
N ASP A 524 -15.29 -8.02 29.75
CA ASP A 524 -14.65 -7.15 30.73
C ASP A 524 -15.72 -6.58 31.68
N THR A 525 -15.38 -6.45 32.96
CA THR A 525 -16.22 -5.81 33.98
C THR A 525 -15.85 -4.34 34.20
N ASN A 526 -14.70 -3.89 33.67
CA ASN A 526 -14.29 -2.49 33.72
C ASN A 526 -14.99 -1.71 32.59
N GLY A 527 -15.58 -0.56 32.90
CA GLY A 527 -16.38 0.25 31.96
C GLY A 527 -17.74 -0.35 31.57
N ALA A 528 -17.93 -1.66 31.73
CA ALA A 528 -19.18 -2.35 31.43
C ALA A 528 -20.31 -2.03 32.43
N ARG A 529 -21.55 -2.09 31.94
CA ARG A 529 -22.76 -1.91 32.75
C ARG A 529 -22.94 -3.06 33.74
N ALA A 530 -23.49 -2.76 34.93
CA ALA A 530 -23.82 -3.78 35.91
C ALA A 530 -24.83 -4.82 35.35
N PRO A 531 -24.62 -6.13 35.55
CA PRO A 531 -25.45 -7.19 34.96
C PRO A 531 -26.86 -7.23 35.56
N ASP A 532 -27.87 -7.45 34.73
CA ASP A 532 -29.26 -7.52 35.16
C ASP A 532 -29.63 -8.89 35.77
N ARG A 533 -29.73 -8.93 37.11
CA ARG A 533 -30.16 -10.09 37.89
C ARG A 533 -31.60 -10.54 37.64
N MET A 534 -32.42 -9.69 37.02
CA MET A 534 -33.81 -9.98 36.63
C MET A 534 -33.86 -10.75 35.30
N LEU A 535 -32.88 -10.54 34.42
CA LEU A 535 -32.68 -11.30 33.18
C LEU A 535 -31.77 -12.52 33.41
N GLY A 536 -31.01 -12.53 34.52
CA GLY A 536 -30.14 -13.64 34.93
C GLY A 536 -28.70 -13.52 34.41
N GLU A 537 -28.28 -12.30 34.07
CA GLU A 537 -26.97 -12.01 33.47
C GLU A 537 -25.79 -12.20 34.42
N VAL A 538 -24.63 -12.48 33.82
CA VAL A 538 -23.32 -12.43 34.46
C VAL A 538 -22.29 -11.90 33.45
N ARG A 539 -21.43 -10.95 33.85
CA ARG A 539 -20.31 -10.43 33.04
C ARG A 539 -18.97 -10.94 33.59
N GLY A 540 -17.95 -11.00 32.73
CA GLY A 540 -16.62 -11.53 33.02
C GLY A 540 -16.07 -12.36 31.85
N SER A 541 -14.81 -12.78 31.92
CA SER A 541 -14.08 -13.37 30.76
C SER A 541 -14.75 -14.59 30.12
N SER A 542 -15.45 -15.41 30.91
CA SER A 542 -16.24 -16.57 30.47
C SER A 542 -17.65 -16.24 29.99
N SER A 543 -18.06 -14.97 29.96
CA SER A 543 -19.38 -14.55 29.46
C SER A 543 -19.36 -14.13 28.00
N ARG A 544 -20.48 -14.34 27.31
CA ARG A 544 -20.71 -13.90 25.92
C ARG A 544 -22.17 -13.45 25.75
N CYS A 545 -22.39 -12.59 24.76
CA CYS A 545 -23.70 -12.06 24.40
C CYS A 545 -24.55 -13.10 23.67
N MET A 546 -25.79 -13.27 24.14
CA MET A 546 -26.78 -14.16 23.55
C MET A 546 -28.15 -13.46 23.51
N SER A 547 -28.97 -13.77 22.51
CA SER A 547 -30.34 -13.23 22.44
C SER A 547 -31.20 -13.90 23.51
N SER A 548 -31.93 -13.10 24.29
CA SER A 548 -32.61 -13.54 25.50
C SER A 548 -33.94 -12.83 25.71
N SER A 549 -34.98 -13.64 25.86
CA SER A 549 -36.29 -13.22 26.36
C SER A 549 -36.47 -13.55 27.85
N LEU A 550 -35.44 -14.06 28.53
CA LEU A 550 -35.51 -14.48 29.94
C LEU A 550 -35.90 -13.32 30.87
N VAL A 551 -36.84 -13.59 31.76
CA VAL A 551 -37.24 -12.71 32.88
C VAL A 551 -37.55 -13.58 34.09
N ARG A 552 -36.96 -13.28 35.25
CA ARG A 552 -37.19 -14.04 36.49
C ARG A 552 -38.69 -14.10 36.81
N SER A 553 -39.20 -15.30 37.09
CA SER A 553 -40.63 -15.55 37.29
C SER A 553 -41.18 -14.68 38.44
N GLY A 554 -42.34 -14.06 38.21
CA GLY A 554 -42.93 -13.05 39.09
C GLY A 554 -42.69 -11.60 38.63
N PHE A 555 -41.79 -11.37 37.66
CA PHE A 555 -41.54 -10.06 37.06
C PHE A 555 -41.97 -10.02 35.58
N VAL A 556 -42.22 -8.81 35.07
CA VAL A 556 -42.67 -8.54 33.70
C VAL A 556 -41.71 -7.56 33.04
N ARG A 557 -41.25 -7.85 31.82
CA ARG A 557 -40.40 -6.93 31.05
C ARG A 557 -41.25 -5.76 30.56
N GLY A 558 -40.87 -4.53 30.90
CA GLY A 558 -41.59 -3.32 30.47
C GLY A 558 -41.57 -3.07 28.95
N SER A 559 -40.71 -3.77 28.22
CA SER A 559 -40.73 -3.88 26.76
C SER A 559 -40.72 -5.36 26.38
N MET A 560 -41.59 -5.75 25.44
CA MET A 560 -41.71 -7.13 24.95
C MET A 560 -40.78 -7.44 23.76
N ALA A 561 -39.87 -6.53 23.41
CA ALA A 561 -38.83 -6.84 22.43
C ALA A 561 -37.95 -7.99 22.92
N GLN A 562 -37.56 -8.90 22.01
CA GLN A 562 -36.47 -9.84 22.26
C GLN A 562 -35.21 -9.03 22.58
N GLY A 563 -34.66 -9.23 23.77
CA GLY A 563 -33.44 -8.56 24.19
C GLY A 563 -32.22 -9.39 23.88
N ASN A 564 -31.10 -8.92 24.38
CA ASN A 564 -29.87 -9.70 24.53
C ASN A 564 -29.49 -9.71 26.01
N GLY A 565 -28.33 -10.26 26.31
CA GLY A 565 -27.68 -10.15 27.61
C GLY A 565 -26.41 -10.98 27.67
N CYS A 566 -25.63 -10.77 28.71
CA CYS A 566 -24.36 -11.46 28.93
C CYS A 566 -24.55 -12.70 29.80
N TYR A 567 -24.18 -13.88 29.27
CA TYR A 567 -24.33 -15.15 29.97
C TYR A 567 -23.02 -15.93 29.98
N GLN A 568 -22.71 -16.58 31.10
CA GLN A 568 -21.52 -17.42 31.22
C GLN A 568 -21.64 -18.67 30.34
N HIS A 569 -20.55 -19.04 29.68
CA HIS A 569 -20.46 -20.26 28.88
C HIS A 569 -19.23 -21.08 29.26
N ARG A 570 -19.27 -22.38 28.93
CA ARG A 570 -18.12 -23.29 28.97
C ARG A 570 -18.24 -24.35 27.88
N CYS A 571 -17.10 -24.86 27.45
CA CYS A 571 -16.99 -25.86 26.39
C CYS A 571 -16.43 -27.15 26.97
N SER A 572 -17.15 -28.26 26.82
CA SER A 572 -16.79 -29.56 27.41
C SER A 572 -17.29 -30.70 26.53
N ASN A 573 -16.47 -31.72 26.28
CA ASN A 573 -16.85 -32.96 25.59
C ASN A 573 -17.66 -32.75 24.28
N ASN A 574 -17.22 -31.82 23.41
CA ASN A 574 -17.92 -31.41 22.17
C ASN A 574 -19.36 -30.87 22.37
N SER A 575 -19.65 -30.35 23.57
CA SER A 575 -20.88 -29.62 23.90
C SER A 575 -20.56 -28.19 24.37
N LEU A 576 -21.51 -27.29 24.12
CA LEU A 576 -21.54 -25.94 24.67
C LEU A 576 -22.51 -25.96 25.84
N GLU A 577 -22.09 -25.47 27.00
CA GLU A 577 -22.94 -25.26 28.16
C GLU A 577 -23.00 -23.78 28.52
N VAL A 578 -24.18 -23.32 28.94
CA VAL A 578 -24.46 -21.92 29.30
C VAL A 578 -25.14 -21.86 30.66
N ALA A 579 -24.81 -20.84 31.45
CA ALA A 579 -25.35 -20.64 32.79
C ALA A 579 -26.22 -19.39 32.90
N VAL A 580 -27.33 -19.55 33.63
CA VAL A 580 -28.22 -18.48 34.09
C VAL A 580 -28.43 -18.68 35.59
N ASP A 581 -28.20 -17.65 36.40
CA ASP A 581 -28.37 -17.71 37.86
C ASP A 581 -27.58 -18.86 38.54
N GLY A 582 -26.44 -19.26 37.96
CA GLY A 582 -25.60 -20.39 38.40
C GLY A 582 -26.06 -21.78 37.93
N ILE A 583 -27.23 -21.89 37.30
CA ILE A 583 -27.76 -23.15 36.74
C ILE A 583 -27.21 -23.35 35.33
N TRP A 584 -26.48 -24.45 35.10
CA TRP A 584 -25.92 -24.81 33.79
C TRP A 584 -26.91 -25.63 32.95
N ARG A 585 -26.97 -25.35 31.64
CA ARG A 585 -27.72 -26.10 30.63
C ARG A 585 -26.84 -26.39 29.41
N VAL A 586 -27.02 -27.55 28.80
CA VAL A 586 -26.38 -27.91 27.52
C VAL A 586 -27.17 -27.28 26.37
N CYS A 587 -26.47 -26.59 25.46
CA CYS A 587 -27.02 -26.03 24.24
C CYS A 587 -27.17 -27.08 23.12
N PRO A 588 -28.18 -26.98 22.23
CA PRO A 588 -28.23 -27.78 21.01
C PRO A 588 -27.00 -27.48 20.13
N LYS A 589 -26.42 -28.50 19.49
CA LYS A 589 -25.16 -28.35 18.72
C LYS A 589 -25.28 -27.34 17.56
N ALA A 590 -26.47 -27.21 16.97
CA ALA A 590 -26.80 -26.27 15.90
C ALA A 590 -27.26 -24.89 16.40
N GLY A 591 -27.27 -24.65 17.72
CA GLY A 591 -27.90 -23.48 18.34
C GLY A 591 -29.42 -23.66 18.48
N GLY A 592 -30.07 -22.65 19.06
CA GLY A 592 -31.53 -22.62 19.28
C GLY A 592 -31.95 -22.33 20.72
N PRO A 593 -33.26 -22.19 20.98
CA PRO A 593 -33.79 -21.79 22.28
C PRO A 593 -33.65 -22.87 23.35
N ILE A 594 -33.33 -22.45 24.57
CA ILE A 594 -33.37 -23.25 25.81
C ILE A 594 -34.06 -22.49 26.95
N GLN A 595 -34.61 -23.23 27.91
CA GLN A 595 -35.37 -22.69 29.05
C GLN A 595 -34.69 -23.00 30.39
N PHE A 596 -34.79 -22.04 31.33
CA PHE A 596 -34.21 -22.13 32.66
C PHE A 596 -35.30 -22.09 33.75
N PRO A 597 -35.22 -22.93 34.79
CA PRO A 597 -36.21 -22.94 35.86
C PRO A 597 -36.14 -21.64 36.67
N GLY A 598 -37.30 -21.09 37.07
CA GLY A 598 -37.37 -19.80 37.75
C GLY A 598 -37.30 -18.57 36.83
N PHE A 599 -37.27 -18.78 35.51
CA PHE A 599 -37.36 -17.73 34.50
C PHE A 599 -38.50 -18.04 33.52
N ASN A 600 -39.19 -17.00 33.10
CA ASN A 600 -40.13 -16.99 31.98
C ASN A 600 -39.36 -16.66 30.69
N GLY A 601 -39.80 -17.19 29.55
CA GLY A 601 -39.13 -16.98 28.26
C GLY A 601 -38.00 -17.98 27.99
N GLU A 602 -37.12 -17.64 27.06
CA GLU A 602 -36.06 -18.50 26.54
C GLU A 602 -34.77 -17.73 26.23
N LEU A 603 -33.65 -18.44 26.31
CA LEU A 603 -32.32 -18.01 25.89
C LEU A 603 -31.94 -18.71 24.59
N VAL A 604 -31.54 -17.96 23.57
CA VAL A 604 -31.14 -18.54 22.28
C VAL A 604 -29.64 -18.86 22.32
N CYS A 605 -29.32 -20.14 22.48
CA CYS A 605 -27.95 -20.63 22.36
C CYS A 605 -27.41 -20.37 20.95
N PRO A 606 -26.15 -19.91 20.83
CA PRO A 606 -25.43 -19.99 19.57
C PRO A 606 -25.12 -21.45 19.19
N ALA A 607 -24.77 -21.68 17.93
CA ALA A 607 -24.22 -22.96 17.50
C ALA A 607 -22.88 -23.24 18.18
N TYR A 608 -22.58 -24.53 18.40
CA TYR A 608 -21.37 -24.96 19.11
C TYR A 608 -20.08 -24.33 18.54
N HIS A 609 -20.00 -24.18 17.21
CA HIS A 609 -18.83 -23.67 16.53
C HIS A 609 -18.61 -22.15 16.66
N GLU A 610 -19.62 -21.38 17.09
CA GLU A 610 -19.48 -19.93 17.29
C GLU A 610 -18.66 -19.59 18.54
N LEU A 611 -18.73 -20.43 19.59
CA LEU A 611 -18.06 -20.19 20.87
C LEU A 611 -17.01 -21.24 21.24
N CYS A 612 -17.19 -22.51 20.85
CA CYS A 612 -16.37 -23.62 21.34
C CYS A 612 -15.39 -24.21 20.33
N ASP A 613 -15.51 -23.90 19.03
CA ASP A 613 -14.59 -24.45 18.02
C ASP A 613 -13.40 -23.50 17.76
N VAL A 614 -12.33 -23.72 18.52
CA VAL A 614 -11.02 -23.09 18.26
C VAL A 614 -10.40 -23.59 16.96
N ASN A 615 -10.73 -24.81 16.53
CA ASN A 615 -10.23 -25.44 15.31
C ASN A 615 -11.12 -25.09 14.10
N PRO A 616 -10.65 -25.33 12.86
CA PRO A 616 -11.51 -25.21 11.69
C PRO A 616 -12.50 -26.39 11.64
N VAL A 617 -13.78 -26.08 11.49
CA VAL A 617 -14.88 -27.05 11.40
C VAL A 617 -14.55 -28.11 10.34
N SER A 618 -14.71 -29.40 10.69
CA SER A 618 -14.50 -30.54 9.79
C SER A 618 -15.58 -30.63 8.71
N LEU A 619 -15.53 -29.69 7.77
CA LEU A 619 -16.19 -29.75 6.48
C LEU A 619 -15.54 -30.87 5.66
N SER A 620 -16.33 -31.57 4.83
CA SER A 620 -15.87 -32.67 3.96
C SER A 620 -15.02 -32.20 2.75
N SER A 621 -14.33 -31.08 2.91
CA SER A 621 -13.49 -30.38 1.94
C SER A 621 -12.15 -29.92 2.52
N GLN A 622 -11.85 -30.22 3.80
CA GLN A 622 -10.53 -29.98 4.38
C GLN A 622 -9.46 -30.85 3.70
N CYS A 623 -8.35 -30.22 3.31
CA CYS A 623 -7.20 -30.91 2.73
C CYS A 623 -6.30 -31.54 3.82
N PRO A 624 -5.59 -32.64 3.51
CA PRO A 624 -4.70 -33.30 4.49
C PRO A 624 -3.66 -32.31 5.03
N ASN A 625 -3.52 -32.26 6.35
CA ASN A 625 -2.61 -31.37 7.09
C ASN A 625 -2.68 -29.88 6.70
N SER A 626 -3.82 -29.39 6.18
CA SER A 626 -3.95 -28.04 5.58
C SER A 626 -2.87 -27.76 4.52
N CYS A 627 -2.49 -28.78 3.75
CA CYS A 627 -1.39 -28.73 2.78
C CYS A 627 -0.05 -28.25 3.38
N ASN A 628 0.14 -28.43 4.70
CA ASN A 628 1.24 -27.89 5.51
C ASN A 628 1.47 -26.37 5.29
N PHE A 629 0.47 -25.64 4.81
CA PHE A 629 0.57 -24.26 4.29
C PHE A 629 1.64 -24.04 3.19
N ASN A 630 2.09 -25.13 2.53
CA ASN A 630 2.98 -25.13 1.38
C ASN A 630 2.22 -25.43 0.07
N GLY A 631 0.92 -25.18 0.06
CA GLY A 631 0.04 -25.49 -1.05
C GLY A 631 -1.39 -25.02 -0.81
N ASP A 632 -2.07 -24.77 -1.92
CA ASP A 632 -3.43 -24.27 -1.95
C ASP A 632 -4.47 -25.40 -1.80
N CYS A 633 -5.52 -25.18 -1.01
CA CYS A 633 -6.52 -26.19 -0.70
C CYS A 633 -7.81 -26.00 -1.53
N LEU A 634 -8.05 -26.94 -2.44
CA LEU A 634 -9.16 -26.92 -3.40
C LEU A 634 -9.93 -28.23 -3.36
N GLY A 635 -11.19 -28.20 -2.92
CA GLY A 635 -12.08 -29.37 -2.91
C GLY A 635 -11.52 -30.59 -2.17
N GLY A 636 -10.80 -30.39 -1.06
CA GLY A 636 -10.13 -31.46 -0.30
C GLY A 636 -8.81 -31.97 -0.89
N LYS A 637 -8.29 -31.35 -1.96
CA LYS A 637 -7.00 -31.69 -2.59
C LYS A 637 -6.00 -30.54 -2.46
N CYS A 638 -4.73 -30.89 -2.26
CA CYS A 638 -3.65 -29.92 -2.22
C CYS A 638 -3.04 -29.66 -3.60
N ARG A 639 -2.95 -28.38 -3.97
CA ARG A 639 -2.19 -27.86 -5.11
C ARG A 639 -0.92 -27.20 -4.59
N CYS A 640 0.16 -27.98 -4.51
CA CYS A 640 1.41 -27.55 -3.88
C CYS A 640 2.08 -26.37 -4.60
N PHE A 641 2.71 -25.50 -3.82
CA PHE A 641 3.58 -24.44 -4.35
C PHE A 641 4.87 -25.05 -4.91
N ILE A 642 5.55 -24.30 -5.79
CA ILE A 642 6.81 -24.73 -6.39
C ILE A 642 7.87 -25.02 -5.31
N GLY A 643 8.57 -26.14 -5.45
CA GLY A 643 9.49 -26.67 -4.44
C GLY A 643 8.87 -27.72 -3.49
N PHE A 644 7.54 -27.89 -3.50
CA PHE A 644 6.80 -28.79 -2.61
C PHE A 644 5.96 -29.83 -3.35
N GLY A 645 5.69 -30.95 -2.68
CA GLY A 645 4.93 -32.06 -3.23
C GLY A 645 4.53 -33.13 -2.20
N GLY A 646 3.97 -34.24 -2.70
CA GLY A 646 3.25 -35.21 -1.88
C GLY A 646 1.78 -34.82 -1.66
N HIS A 647 1.00 -35.68 -0.99
CA HIS A 647 -0.45 -35.53 -0.88
C HIS A 647 -0.92 -34.28 -0.11
N ASP A 648 -0.02 -33.72 0.69
CA ASP A 648 -0.21 -32.65 1.66
C ASP A 648 0.90 -31.59 1.56
N CYS A 649 1.69 -31.59 0.49
CA CYS A 649 2.81 -30.66 0.28
C CYS A 649 3.91 -30.66 1.37
N SER A 650 4.00 -31.73 2.17
CA SER A 650 5.02 -31.92 3.20
C SER A 650 6.43 -32.17 2.65
N LYS A 651 6.55 -32.65 1.41
CA LYS A 651 7.83 -33.08 0.83
C LYS A 651 8.44 -31.95 0.00
N ARG A 652 9.68 -31.55 0.32
CA ARG A 652 10.47 -30.66 -0.54
C ARG A 652 11.13 -31.43 -1.69
N SER A 653 11.26 -30.79 -2.84
CA SER A 653 11.94 -31.33 -4.02
C SER A 653 12.41 -30.21 -4.96
N CYS A 654 13.67 -30.29 -5.38
CA CYS A 654 14.30 -29.35 -6.31
C CYS A 654 13.52 -29.27 -7.66
N PRO A 655 12.84 -28.15 -7.98
CA PRO A 655 12.06 -28.06 -9.20
C PRO A 655 12.98 -28.10 -10.41
N GLY A 656 12.57 -28.80 -11.48
CA GLY A 656 13.34 -28.90 -12.73
C GLY A 656 14.78 -29.39 -12.57
N ASN A 657 15.14 -30.06 -11.46
CA ASN A 657 16.53 -30.33 -11.06
C ASN A 657 17.41 -29.07 -11.06
N CYS A 658 16.94 -28.01 -10.37
CA CYS A 658 17.62 -26.71 -10.26
C CYS A 658 17.93 -26.08 -11.62
N GLY A 659 17.01 -26.22 -12.57
CA GLY A 659 17.10 -25.65 -13.92
C GLY A 659 18.27 -26.18 -14.77
N GLY A 660 19.04 -27.15 -14.28
CA GLY A 660 20.35 -27.49 -14.83
C GLY A 660 21.43 -26.42 -14.61
N ARG A 661 21.21 -25.49 -13.66
CA ARG A 661 22.05 -24.33 -13.32
C ARG A 661 22.32 -24.24 -11.81
N GLY A 662 22.54 -25.40 -11.21
CA GLY A 662 22.72 -25.55 -9.78
C GLY A 662 22.62 -27.00 -9.33
N LYS A 663 22.90 -27.22 -8.05
CA LYS A 663 22.96 -28.54 -7.40
C LYS A 663 21.79 -28.73 -6.45
N CYS A 664 21.05 -29.82 -6.64
CA CYS A 664 20.00 -30.23 -5.72
C CYS A 664 20.62 -30.76 -4.42
N LEU A 665 20.26 -30.17 -3.27
CA LEU A 665 20.67 -30.60 -1.95
C LEU A 665 19.70 -31.67 -1.39
N GLY A 666 20.19 -32.50 -0.47
CA GLY A 666 19.43 -33.63 0.09
C GLY A 666 18.16 -33.27 0.88
N ASN A 667 17.94 -31.99 1.17
CA ASN A 667 16.73 -31.44 1.78
C ASN A 667 15.71 -30.89 0.74
N GLY A 668 15.97 -31.05 -0.56
CA GLY A 668 15.12 -30.56 -1.64
C GLY A 668 15.25 -29.07 -1.96
N VAL A 669 16.31 -28.41 -1.48
CA VAL A 669 16.66 -27.01 -1.81
C VAL A 669 17.71 -26.99 -2.92
N CYS A 670 17.67 -25.97 -3.78
CA CYS A 670 18.68 -25.75 -4.82
C CYS A 670 19.80 -24.81 -4.35
N GLU A 671 21.04 -25.22 -4.60
CA GLU A 671 22.25 -24.43 -4.49
C GLU A 671 22.59 -23.95 -5.91
N CYS A 672 22.44 -22.66 -6.22
CA CYS A 672 22.54 -22.16 -7.59
C CYS A 672 23.98 -21.89 -8.04
N ASP A 673 24.23 -22.05 -9.34
CA ASP A 673 25.48 -21.62 -9.96
C ASP A 673 25.58 -20.08 -9.97
N ASN A 674 26.80 -19.53 -9.91
CA ASN A 674 27.04 -18.08 -9.90
C ASN A 674 26.29 -17.37 -11.04
N GLY A 675 25.58 -16.29 -10.70
CA GLY A 675 24.73 -15.54 -11.64
C GLY A 675 23.31 -16.08 -11.81
N TYR A 676 22.89 -17.11 -11.06
CA TYR A 676 21.52 -17.64 -11.05
C TYR A 676 20.89 -17.64 -9.66
N THR A 677 19.57 -17.49 -9.61
CA THR A 677 18.79 -17.37 -8.36
C THR A 677 17.37 -17.92 -8.50
N GLY A 678 16.61 -17.88 -7.40
CA GLY A 678 15.27 -18.43 -7.28
C GLY A 678 15.25 -19.90 -6.86
N VAL A 679 14.06 -20.40 -6.45
CA VAL A 679 13.85 -21.75 -5.90
C VAL A 679 14.33 -22.90 -6.80
N ASP A 680 14.51 -22.64 -8.09
CA ASP A 680 14.98 -23.62 -9.09
C ASP A 680 16.11 -23.11 -9.99
N CYS A 681 16.82 -22.04 -9.60
CA CYS A 681 17.96 -21.47 -10.32
C CYS A 681 17.70 -21.13 -11.80
N SER A 682 16.44 -20.96 -12.20
CA SER A 682 16.06 -20.66 -13.58
C SER A 682 16.20 -19.18 -13.96
N THR A 683 16.37 -18.30 -12.97
CA THR A 683 16.40 -16.84 -13.14
C THR A 683 17.83 -16.32 -13.09
N ALA A 684 18.26 -15.57 -14.10
CA ALA A 684 19.54 -14.89 -14.09
C ALA A 684 19.53 -13.68 -13.15
N VAL A 685 20.66 -13.44 -12.49
CA VAL A 685 20.93 -12.26 -11.66
C VAL A 685 21.52 -11.16 -12.55
N CYS A 686 21.09 -9.91 -12.36
CA CYS A 686 21.67 -8.75 -13.03
C CYS A 686 22.94 -8.29 -12.31
N ASP A 687 23.84 -7.59 -13.02
CA ASP A 687 25.03 -6.98 -12.42
C ASP A 687 24.67 -6.02 -11.26
N GLU A 688 25.57 -5.87 -10.28
CA GLU A 688 25.43 -4.89 -9.20
C GLU A 688 25.23 -3.46 -9.75
N GLN A 689 25.76 -3.16 -10.94
CA GLN A 689 25.57 -1.88 -11.63
C GLN A 689 24.09 -1.56 -11.94
N CYS A 690 23.19 -2.55 -12.00
CA CYS A 690 21.77 -2.33 -12.28
C CYS A 690 21.13 -1.33 -11.27
N SER A 691 21.45 -1.43 -9.98
CA SER A 691 20.97 -0.50 -8.95
C SER A 691 21.91 0.71 -8.68
N LEU A 692 23.03 0.88 -9.40
CA LEU A 692 23.73 2.20 -9.50
C LEU A 692 22.92 3.23 -10.30
N HIS A 693 22.00 2.75 -11.12
CA HIS A 693 21.17 3.58 -12.00
C HIS A 693 19.67 3.44 -11.66
N GLY A 694 19.36 2.65 -10.62
CA GLY A 694 18.02 2.40 -10.12
C GLY A 694 17.12 1.68 -11.13
N GLY A 695 17.69 0.76 -11.89
CA GLY A 695 16.91 -0.18 -12.67
C GLY A 695 16.46 -1.35 -11.81
N VAL A 696 15.36 -1.96 -12.23
CA VAL A 696 14.81 -3.16 -11.61
C VAL A 696 15.24 -4.36 -12.45
N CYS A 697 15.84 -5.35 -11.80
CA CYS A 697 16.28 -6.57 -12.45
C CYS A 697 15.09 -7.48 -12.76
N ASP A 698 14.94 -7.94 -13.99
CA ASP A 698 14.14 -9.12 -14.30
C ASP A 698 14.94 -10.10 -15.17
N ASN A 699 15.22 -11.29 -14.61
CA ASN A 699 15.90 -12.39 -15.28
C ASN A 699 17.18 -12.00 -16.05
N GLY A 700 18.09 -11.27 -15.40
CA GLY A 700 19.37 -10.84 -15.98
C GLY A 700 19.28 -9.61 -16.89
N VAL A 701 18.09 -9.10 -17.17
CA VAL A 701 17.87 -7.81 -17.86
C VAL A 701 17.60 -6.74 -16.81
N CYS A 702 18.33 -5.62 -16.87
CA CYS A 702 18.02 -4.45 -16.05
C CYS A 702 17.01 -3.56 -16.80
N GLU A 703 15.79 -3.41 -16.27
CA GLU A 703 14.78 -2.49 -16.79
C GLU A 703 14.89 -1.12 -16.10
N PHE A 704 14.92 -0.03 -16.87
CA PHE A 704 14.92 1.34 -16.36
C PHE A 704 13.58 2.02 -16.61
N ARG A 705 12.55 1.64 -15.85
CA ARG A 705 11.25 2.31 -15.89
C ARG A 705 11.31 3.59 -15.06
N CYS A 706 10.59 4.62 -15.48
CA CYS A 706 10.42 5.81 -14.64
C CYS A 706 9.40 5.57 -13.51
N SER A 707 8.37 4.74 -13.76
CA SER A 707 7.36 4.38 -12.75
C SER A 707 7.93 3.60 -11.56
N ASP A 708 9.09 2.95 -11.74
CA ASP A 708 9.80 2.21 -10.69
C ASP A 708 10.40 3.12 -9.58
N TYR A 709 10.39 4.45 -9.76
CA TYR A 709 10.82 5.42 -8.74
C TYR A 709 9.65 5.97 -7.90
N ALA A 710 9.63 5.61 -6.62
CA ALA A 710 8.93 6.34 -5.54
C ALA A 710 7.44 6.70 -5.79
N GLY A 711 6.76 5.96 -6.68
CA GLY A 711 5.31 6.05 -6.88
C GLY A 711 4.83 7.21 -7.77
N TYR A 712 5.70 7.85 -8.55
CA TYR A 712 5.32 8.97 -9.41
C TYR A 712 4.78 8.50 -10.77
N THR A 713 3.76 9.20 -11.29
CA THR A 713 3.35 9.03 -12.69
C THR A 713 4.38 9.67 -13.63
N CYS A 714 4.72 8.96 -14.69
CA CYS A 714 5.78 9.39 -15.61
C CYS A 714 5.19 9.82 -16.95
N GLN A 715 5.75 10.88 -17.52
CA GLN A 715 5.26 11.48 -18.75
C GLN A 715 6.45 12.01 -19.55
N ASN A 716 6.41 11.78 -20.86
CA ASN A 716 7.16 12.58 -21.83
C ASN A 716 6.88 14.07 -21.57
N SER A 717 7.89 14.80 -21.09
CA SER A 717 7.72 16.19 -20.67
C SER A 717 8.72 17.15 -21.29
N SER A 718 8.21 18.21 -21.91
CA SER A 718 8.98 19.39 -22.30
C SER A 718 9.18 20.39 -21.16
N THR A 719 8.56 20.20 -19.98
CA THR A 719 8.69 21.10 -18.82
C THR A 719 9.98 20.89 -18.01
N LEU A 720 10.88 20.04 -18.50
CA LEU A 720 12.27 19.95 -18.07
C LEU A 720 13.06 21.23 -18.43
N LEU A 721 12.94 21.74 -19.66
CA LEU A 721 13.78 22.82 -20.18
C LEU A 721 13.67 24.18 -19.43
N PRO A 722 12.52 24.57 -18.84
CA PRO A 722 12.43 25.75 -17.98
C PRO A 722 12.98 25.53 -16.56
N SER A 723 13.09 24.27 -16.13
CA SER A 723 13.44 23.86 -14.76
C SER A 723 14.93 23.55 -14.57
N LEU A 724 15.72 23.62 -15.65
CA LEU A 724 17.14 23.25 -15.70
C LEU A 724 17.98 24.43 -16.19
N SER A 725 19.19 24.57 -15.66
CA SER A 725 20.18 25.61 -15.97
C SER A 725 21.42 25.02 -16.67
N VAL A 726 22.07 23.99 -16.09
CA VAL A 726 23.26 23.33 -16.67
C VAL A 726 22.89 22.42 -17.83
N CYS A 727 21.82 21.61 -17.70
CA CYS A 727 21.39 20.74 -18.80
C CYS A 727 20.57 21.44 -19.87
N LYS A 728 20.22 22.71 -19.67
CA LYS A 728 19.40 23.48 -20.60
C LYS A 728 19.99 23.49 -22.01
N ASP A 729 21.25 23.88 -22.11
CA ASP A 729 21.96 24.02 -23.39
C ASP A 729 22.32 22.64 -23.98
N VAL A 730 22.43 21.61 -23.14
CA VAL A 730 22.64 20.21 -23.58
C VAL A 730 21.36 19.66 -24.25
N LEU A 731 20.21 19.87 -23.61
CA LEU A 731 18.92 19.34 -24.05
C LEU A 731 18.28 20.18 -25.17
N GLN A 732 18.47 21.51 -25.20
CA GLN A 732 17.92 22.37 -26.25
C GLN A 732 18.46 22.04 -27.66
N ASN A 733 19.69 21.52 -27.75
CA ASN A 733 20.28 21.09 -29.02
C ASN A 733 19.73 19.73 -29.50
N ASP A 734 19.02 18.97 -28.66
CA ASP A 734 18.34 17.72 -29.03
C ASP A 734 16.86 17.98 -29.33
N VAL A 735 16.63 18.67 -30.45
CA VAL A 735 15.32 19.21 -30.91
C VAL A 735 14.24 18.13 -31.16
N SER A 736 14.55 16.84 -30.93
CA SER A 736 13.65 15.70 -31.07
C SER A 736 13.56 14.81 -29.82
N GLY A 737 14.15 15.22 -28.70
CA GLY A 737 14.11 14.48 -27.44
C GLY A 737 12.76 14.56 -26.71
N GLN A 738 12.09 13.41 -26.59
CA GLN A 738 11.03 13.19 -25.60
C GLN A 738 11.69 12.56 -24.37
N HIS A 739 11.64 13.22 -23.22
CA HIS A 739 12.42 12.86 -22.04
C HIS A 739 11.59 12.24 -20.91
N CYS A 740 12.17 11.23 -20.26
CA CYS A 740 11.48 10.34 -19.34
C CYS A 740 11.70 10.76 -17.88
N ALA A 741 10.74 11.54 -17.38
CA ALA A 741 10.79 12.19 -16.09
C ALA A 741 9.40 12.16 -15.38
N PRO A 742 9.37 12.42 -14.06
CA PRO A 742 8.11 12.51 -13.31
C PRO A 742 7.22 13.64 -13.81
N SER A 743 5.89 13.45 -13.81
CA SER A 743 4.92 14.46 -14.26
C SER A 743 4.80 15.67 -13.32
N GLU A 744 5.37 15.59 -12.13
CA GLU A 744 5.29 16.63 -11.11
C GLU A 744 6.42 17.65 -11.25
N LEU A 745 6.05 18.92 -11.48
CA LEU A 745 7.01 20.01 -11.74
C LEU A 745 7.98 20.27 -10.56
N SER A 746 7.62 19.86 -9.34
CA SER A 746 8.50 19.75 -8.16
C SER A 746 9.75 18.99 -8.56
N ILE A 747 9.56 17.73 -8.89
CA ILE A 747 10.57 16.72 -9.12
C ILE A 747 11.42 17.05 -10.37
N LEU A 748 10.91 17.94 -11.24
CA LEU A 748 11.63 18.51 -12.39
C LEU A 748 12.51 19.72 -12.04
N GLN A 749 12.07 20.63 -11.15
CA GLN A 749 12.92 21.70 -10.60
C GLN A 749 14.00 21.14 -9.68
N GLN A 750 13.62 20.10 -8.93
CA GLN A 750 14.49 19.31 -8.09
C GLN A 750 15.67 18.68 -8.87
N LEU A 751 15.49 18.41 -10.16
CA LEU A 751 16.29 17.45 -10.95
C LEU A 751 17.78 17.77 -11.08
N GLU A 752 18.11 19.06 -11.20
CA GLU A 752 19.47 19.48 -11.46
C GLU A 752 20.36 19.41 -10.23
N GLU A 753 19.88 19.92 -9.09
CA GLU A 753 20.74 20.19 -7.93
C GLU A 753 21.27 18.94 -7.25
N VAL A 754 20.58 17.80 -7.39
CA VAL A 754 20.96 16.54 -6.72
C VAL A 754 21.13 15.31 -7.67
N VAL A 755 20.57 15.25 -8.90
CA VAL A 755 20.98 14.23 -9.90
C VAL A 755 22.15 14.76 -10.71
N VAL A 756 21.91 15.82 -11.49
CA VAL A 756 22.85 16.32 -12.48
C VAL A 756 24.13 16.79 -11.80
N MET A 757 24.03 17.63 -10.78
CA MET A 757 25.19 18.25 -10.13
C MET A 757 26.07 17.22 -9.42
N PRO A 758 25.58 16.26 -8.60
CA PRO A 758 26.38 15.15 -8.07
C PRO A 758 26.96 14.22 -9.14
N ASN A 759 26.25 13.90 -10.22
CA ASN A 759 26.83 13.10 -11.31
C ASN A 759 27.94 13.86 -12.05
N TYR A 760 27.75 15.16 -12.30
CA TYR A 760 28.81 16.05 -12.78
C TYR A 760 30.00 16.13 -11.81
N ASN A 761 29.77 16.25 -10.50
CA ASN A 761 30.83 16.28 -9.49
C ASN A 761 31.57 14.94 -9.34
N ARG A 762 30.91 13.80 -9.62
CA ARG A 762 31.55 12.47 -9.75
C ARG A 762 32.46 12.42 -10.99
N LEU A 763 32.01 12.96 -12.12
CA LEU A 763 32.76 13.03 -13.39
C LEU A 763 33.85 14.12 -13.40
N PHE A 764 33.74 15.14 -12.57
CA PHE A 764 34.66 16.29 -12.49
C PHE A 764 35.00 16.67 -11.02
N PRO A 765 35.68 15.78 -10.28
CA PRO A 765 35.86 15.94 -8.83
C PRO A 765 36.80 17.10 -8.46
N ALA A 766 36.37 17.92 -7.50
CA ALA A 766 37.16 19.01 -6.94
C ALA A 766 38.31 18.48 -6.05
N GLY A 767 39.50 19.05 -6.21
CA GLY A 767 40.72 18.64 -5.49
C GLY A 767 41.96 18.72 -6.36
N PRO A 768 43.09 18.07 -5.99
CA PRO A 768 44.35 18.15 -6.74
C PRO A 768 44.25 17.59 -8.17
N ARG A 769 43.29 16.70 -8.48
CA ARG A 769 42.99 16.29 -9.88
C ARG A 769 42.61 17.46 -10.78
N LYS A 770 42.02 18.53 -10.23
CA LYS A 770 41.71 19.76 -10.98
C LYS A 770 42.96 20.48 -11.49
N ILE A 771 44.12 20.29 -10.84
CA ILE A 771 45.41 20.87 -11.26
C ILE A 771 45.94 20.17 -12.52
N LEU A 772 45.75 18.83 -12.64
CA LEU A 772 46.06 18.08 -13.86
C LEU A 772 45.12 18.49 -15.00
N ASN A 773 43.82 18.62 -14.74
CA ASN A 773 42.84 18.97 -15.78
C ASN A 773 42.97 20.42 -16.30
N ILE A 774 43.56 21.34 -15.53
CA ILE A 774 43.86 22.71 -16.00
C ILE A 774 44.77 22.71 -17.24
N PHE A 775 45.64 21.70 -17.41
CA PHE A 775 46.48 21.56 -18.60
C PHE A 775 45.78 20.94 -19.83
N ARG A 776 44.53 20.45 -19.70
CA ARG A 776 43.73 19.86 -20.80
C ARG A 776 42.64 20.79 -21.36
N GLY A 777 42.51 22.02 -20.84
CA GLY A 777 41.66 23.05 -21.43
C GLY A 777 40.17 22.99 -21.04
N ARG A 778 39.34 23.77 -21.75
CA ARG A 778 37.93 24.01 -21.39
C ARG A 778 36.98 22.85 -21.70
N ASP A 779 37.36 21.92 -22.59
CA ASP A 779 36.42 20.93 -23.12
C ASP A 779 35.98 19.87 -22.09
N CYS A 780 36.89 19.38 -21.23
CA CYS A 780 36.54 18.39 -20.20
C CYS A 780 35.41 18.86 -19.25
N ASP A 781 35.30 20.15 -18.94
CA ASP A 781 34.18 20.71 -18.17
C ASP A 781 32.85 20.59 -18.95
N GLY A 782 32.85 20.93 -20.24
CA GLY A 782 31.69 20.79 -21.12
C GLY A 782 31.33 19.33 -21.43
N ALA A 783 32.32 18.44 -21.55
CA ALA A 783 32.11 17.00 -21.75
C ALA A 783 31.55 16.33 -20.49
N ALA A 784 32.08 16.67 -19.30
CA ALA A 784 31.55 16.17 -18.02
C ALA A 784 30.11 16.63 -17.79
N LYS A 785 29.77 17.89 -18.12
CA LYS A 785 28.39 18.40 -18.06
C LYS A 785 27.46 17.68 -19.05
N ARG A 786 27.87 17.54 -20.31
CA ARG A 786 27.11 16.78 -21.33
C ARG A 786 26.82 15.36 -20.86
N LEU A 787 27.84 14.60 -20.46
CA LEU A 787 27.67 13.22 -20.01
C LEU A 787 26.83 13.12 -18.72
N ALA A 788 27.05 14.01 -17.74
CA ALA A 788 26.21 14.06 -16.54
C ALA A 788 24.74 14.26 -16.90
N CYS A 789 24.42 15.21 -17.76
CA CYS A 789 23.05 15.47 -18.22
C CYS A 789 22.42 14.27 -18.93
N TRP A 790 23.16 13.57 -19.80
CA TRP A 790 22.62 12.41 -20.51
C TRP A 790 22.38 11.19 -19.61
N ILE A 791 23.30 10.92 -18.66
CA ILE A 791 23.09 9.89 -17.62
C ILE A 791 21.85 10.20 -16.77
N SER A 792 21.64 11.48 -16.48
CA SER A 792 20.62 11.98 -15.55
C SER A 792 19.23 12.15 -16.18
N ILE A 793 19.14 12.47 -17.48
CA ILE A 793 17.92 12.94 -18.15
C ILE A 793 17.73 12.18 -19.47
N GLN A 794 17.39 10.91 -19.33
CA GLN A 794 17.25 9.98 -20.45
C GLN A 794 15.98 10.24 -21.28
N LYS A 795 16.03 9.92 -22.56
CA LYS A 795 14.85 9.89 -23.44
C LYS A 795 13.91 8.77 -23.01
N CYS A 796 12.62 8.95 -23.24
CA CYS A 796 11.71 7.81 -23.26
C CYS A 796 11.93 6.97 -24.52
N ASP A 797 11.48 5.73 -24.46
CA ASP A 797 11.19 4.92 -25.63
C ASP A 797 9.87 5.37 -26.32
N LYS A 798 9.11 4.42 -26.88
CA LYS A 798 7.82 4.69 -27.55
C LYS A 798 6.58 4.52 -26.66
N ASP A 799 6.69 3.91 -25.49
CA ASP A 799 5.57 3.78 -24.55
C ASP A 799 5.54 4.90 -23.49
N GLY A 800 6.71 5.46 -23.16
CA GLY A 800 6.83 6.61 -22.25
C GLY A 800 7.09 6.24 -20.79
N ASP A 801 7.26 4.96 -20.48
CA ASP A 801 7.66 4.45 -19.17
C ASP A 801 9.16 4.06 -19.15
N ASN A 802 9.68 3.45 -20.21
CA ASN A 802 11.08 3.00 -20.25
C ASN A 802 12.06 4.12 -20.66
N ARG A 803 13.20 4.20 -19.98
CA ARG A 803 14.34 5.06 -20.34
C ARG A 803 15.23 4.41 -21.39
N LEU A 804 15.67 5.22 -22.36
CA LEU A 804 16.71 4.84 -23.31
C LEU A 804 18.11 5.11 -22.73
N ARG A 805 18.96 4.08 -22.71
CA ARG A 805 20.37 4.14 -22.28
C ARG A 805 21.15 5.28 -22.94
N VAL A 806 22.24 5.72 -22.32
CA VAL A 806 23.10 6.78 -22.87
C VAL A 806 23.88 6.25 -24.08
N CYS A 807 24.03 7.03 -25.15
CA CYS A 807 24.79 6.57 -26.31
C CYS A 807 26.28 6.41 -25.96
N HIS A 808 26.88 5.30 -26.40
CA HIS A 808 28.29 4.96 -26.22
C HIS A 808 29.25 6.10 -26.63
N SER A 809 28.89 6.84 -27.68
CA SER A 809 29.63 8.02 -28.17
C SER A 809 29.77 9.14 -27.15
N ALA A 810 28.78 9.37 -26.27
CA ALA A 810 28.87 10.37 -25.21
C ALA A 810 29.86 9.96 -24.11
N CYS A 811 29.94 8.67 -23.79
CA CYS A 811 30.95 8.13 -22.88
C CYS A 811 32.36 8.23 -23.48
N GLN A 812 32.53 7.84 -24.76
CA GLN A 812 33.81 7.98 -25.46
C GLN A 812 34.26 9.45 -25.54
N SER A 813 33.36 10.37 -25.90
CA SER A 813 33.64 11.82 -25.96
C SER A 813 34.13 12.38 -24.62
N TYR A 814 33.51 12.01 -23.50
CA TYR A 814 34.00 12.34 -22.15
C TYR A 814 35.38 11.72 -21.85
N ASN A 815 35.57 10.43 -22.15
CA ASN A 815 36.84 9.75 -21.91
C ASN A 815 37.99 10.40 -22.70
N VAL A 816 37.76 10.82 -23.94
CA VAL A 816 38.74 11.56 -24.76
C VAL A 816 38.99 12.95 -24.18
N ALA A 817 37.95 13.78 -24.01
CA ALA A 817 38.08 15.18 -23.59
C ALA A 817 38.73 15.35 -22.20
N CYS A 818 38.42 14.46 -21.26
CA CYS A 818 39.03 14.45 -19.93
C CYS A 818 40.30 13.59 -19.84
N GLY A 819 40.56 12.71 -20.81
CA GLY A 819 41.53 11.62 -20.70
C GLY A 819 41.24 10.73 -19.49
N ALA A 820 39.98 10.32 -19.37
CA ALA A 820 39.44 9.43 -18.35
C ALA A 820 39.29 8.00 -18.89
N SER A 821 38.94 7.05 -18.01
CA SER A 821 38.78 5.63 -18.33
C SER A 821 37.50 5.07 -17.69
N LEU A 822 36.37 5.71 -17.97
CA LEU A 822 35.03 5.18 -17.70
C LEU A 822 34.79 3.95 -18.60
N ASP A 823 34.15 2.90 -18.09
CA ASP A 823 33.81 1.75 -18.93
C ASP A 823 32.56 2.06 -19.76
N CYS A 824 32.76 2.35 -21.05
CA CYS A 824 31.67 2.60 -21.99
C CYS A 824 31.00 1.31 -22.49
N SER A 825 31.56 0.13 -22.18
CA SER A 825 31.00 -1.15 -22.60
C SER A 825 29.85 -1.63 -21.72
N ASP A 826 29.68 -1.06 -20.51
CA ASP A 826 28.56 -1.31 -19.60
C ASP A 826 27.21 -1.12 -20.31
N GLN A 827 26.54 -2.25 -20.61
CA GLN A 827 25.23 -2.29 -21.25
C GLN A 827 24.06 -2.09 -20.26
N THR A 828 24.31 -1.78 -18.99
CA THR A 828 23.26 -1.27 -18.10
C THR A 828 23.07 0.23 -18.33
N LEU A 829 24.13 1.03 -18.33
CA LEU A 829 24.05 2.48 -18.54
C LEU A 829 24.13 2.91 -20.02
N PHE A 830 24.92 2.22 -20.84
CA PHE A 830 25.27 2.65 -22.20
C PHE A 830 24.67 1.77 -23.32
N SER A 831 24.56 2.35 -24.52
CA SER A 831 24.31 1.62 -25.76
C SER A 831 25.52 0.75 -26.14
N ASN A 832 25.35 -0.10 -27.15
CA ASN A 832 26.49 -0.64 -27.90
C ASN A 832 27.01 0.39 -28.93
N GLU A 833 28.13 0.07 -29.58
CA GLU A 833 28.80 0.93 -30.58
C GLU A 833 28.06 1.04 -31.93
N HIS A 834 26.91 0.36 -32.11
CA HIS A 834 26.24 0.23 -33.42
C HIS A 834 24.79 0.73 -33.40
N GLU A 835 24.24 1.07 -32.24
CA GLU A 835 22.97 1.78 -32.13
C GLU A 835 23.08 3.20 -32.71
N GLY A 836 22.01 3.65 -33.37
CA GLY A 836 21.96 4.92 -34.11
C GLY A 836 20.99 5.93 -33.51
N GLN A 837 20.97 7.14 -34.09
CA GLN A 837 20.11 8.24 -33.65
C GLN A 837 18.63 7.80 -33.55
N GLY A 838 18.10 7.82 -32.32
CA GLY A 838 16.74 7.41 -31.99
C GLY A 838 16.60 6.11 -31.19
N LEU A 839 17.69 5.38 -30.92
CA LEU A 839 17.69 4.19 -30.04
C LEU A 839 18.30 4.43 -28.65
N CYS A 840 19.10 5.48 -28.49
CA CYS A 840 19.76 5.85 -27.23
C CYS A 840 19.68 7.37 -26.97
N THR A 841 19.93 7.75 -25.73
CA THR A 841 19.96 9.14 -25.24
C THR A 841 21.34 9.76 -25.45
N GLY A 842 21.39 10.92 -26.09
CA GLY A 842 22.51 11.85 -25.94
C GLY A 842 23.79 11.46 -26.66
N TRP A 843 24.11 12.20 -27.72
CA TRP A 843 25.25 11.91 -28.57
C TRP A 843 26.49 12.72 -28.16
N GLY A 844 27.65 12.08 -28.21
CA GLY A 844 28.94 12.77 -28.15
C GLY A 844 29.47 12.98 -29.56
N GLU A 845 29.62 14.24 -29.98
CA GLU A 845 30.50 14.54 -31.11
C GLU A 845 31.95 14.33 -30.65
N LEU A 846 32.71 13.64 -31.50
CA LEU A 846 34.16 13.51 -31.39
C LEU A 846 34.76 14.54 -32.33
N ASP A 847 35.27 15.64 -31.77
CA ASP A 847 35.97 16.67 -32.54
C ASP A 847 37.22 16.03 -33.18
N ALA A 848 37.26 15.98 -34.51
CA ALA A 848 38.21 15.16 -35.28
C ALA A 848 39.63 15.76 -35.38
N TRP A 849 40.09 16.44 -34.32
CA TRP A 849 41.28 17.30 -34.27
C TRP A 849 42.28 16.88 -33.15
N PHE A 850 42.35 15.59 -32.84
CA PHE A 850 43.40 14.95 -32.04
C PHE A 850 43.87 13.64 -32.68
#